data_AF-A0A9X0DNS6-F1
#
_entry.id   AF-A0A9X0DNS6-F1
#
_cell.length_a   1.000
_cell.length_b   1.000
_cell.length_c   1.000
_cell.angle_alpha   90.00
_cell.angle_beta   90.00
_cell.angle_gamma   90.00
#
_symmetry.space_group_name_H-M   'P 1'
#
loop_
_entity.id
_entity.type
_entity.pdbx_description
1 polymer ?
#
loop_
_entity_poly.entity_id
_entity_poly.type
_entity_poly.pdbx_seq_one_letter_code
_entity_poly.pdbx_strand_id
1 'polypeptide(L)'
;MEKSQQGLLQSLLYDILGNCPLVLPKLFPDRWASPNHAGINMDGSWSQAELLAALNQLTKEQILPGKFIFFIDGVDEYMGDPSEIARLLKAFAKCADVKLIVSSRPWTDIKTFLNPIPGQSLTLQDFTREDIKHYIHELITEHPGFRNTQIDNYNNLIAEIGRKSEGVFLWVVFAVREILKGLTNEDSISELEARLQDIPPGLEEFFQRILNSIEKRYRPQTSQILRMCLAANHPLPLLTFSFLKKEQDNPNYAISEKIIPWTTDHMEKELETLKKRVNARCRDFLQIVSIGQPMSCVEFLHRTVRDFFSEHRNQARLHDWIQYPYNPHLSLCRSFAMQMKVLPVGKSHPKHLIEPITSSLYHAARTDTSCGPEASEIIEEIDRIVNVRKSRYREDNFLGHFFGFSEDDWERGSILAIAVQNGNIGYVRQKLQENPALLNKTYGGHYLLFFALIHPNVALSRPADEVISMVRMLLEAGANPNQHEEHVNFSHKKNRDGTSIPGTLTRENVTSGLWATFLQIAFSNYGGIFGREVRTESFRLLLDHGADLSVKLVNDREHEPLQYHSVSEYLEKMLPDSVECYNILLEHMRKNESRNTWSGILKRRFKLSNILSYISGVETGVLSYVVHNIIIIALEML
;
A
#
# COMPACT_ATOMS: atom_id res chain seq x y z
N MET A 1 0.47 1.41 -5.32
CA MET A 1 0.77 0.38 -6.35
C MET A 1 2.25 0.37 -6.73
N GLU A 2 2.98 1.47 -6.54
CA GLU A 2 4.32 1.71 -7.09
C GLU A 2 5.43 0.72 -6.68
N LYS A 3 5.27 -0.05 -5.59
CA LYS A 3 6.30 -0.97 -5.05
C LYS A 3 5.89 -2.44 -4.98
N SER A 4 4.72 -2.78 -5.56
CA SER A 4 4.20 -4.15 -5.56
C SER A 4 4.36 -4.81 -6.93
N GLN A 5 4.29 -6.15 -6.95
CA GLN A 5 4.42 -6.90 -8.21
C GLN A 5 3.25 -6.57 -9.14
N GLN A 6 2.03 -6.55 -8.60
CA GLN A 6 0.84 -6.19 -9.35
C GLN A 6 0.97 -4.81 -10.00
N GLY A 7 1.48 -3.81 -9.28
CA GLY A 7 1.69 -2.48 -9.85
C GLY A 7 2.66 -2.49 -11.02
N LEU A 8 3.79 -3.19 -10.89
CA LEU A 8 4.74 -3.34 -12.00
C LEU A 8 4.11 -4.05 -13.21
N LEU A 9 3.39 -5.15 -12.98
CA LEU A 9 2.75 -5.91 -14.06
C LEU A 9 1.69 -5.06 -14.79
N GLN A 10 0.89 -4.30 -14.03
CA GLN A 10 -0.10 -3.37 -14.58
C GLN A 10 0.56 -2.28 -15.42
N SER A 11 1.63 -1.64 -14.91
CA SER A 11 2.34 -0.61 -15.66
C SER A 11 2.95 -1.15 -16.96
N LEU A 12 3.62 -2.31 -16.91
CA LEU A 12 4.21 -2.92 -18.10
C LEU A 12 3.14 -3.27 -19.15
N LEU A 13 2.04 -3.89 -18.73
CA LEU A 13 0.95 -4.22 -19.65
C LEU A 13 0.26 -2.97 -20.19
N TYR A 14 0.01 -1.97 -19.35
CA TYR A 14 -0.57 -0.70 -19.77
C TYR A 14 0.27 -0.04 -20.88
N ASP A 15 1.58 0.03 -20.70
CA ASP A 15 2.51 0.61 -21.68
C ASP A 15 2.54 -0.21 -22.99
N ILE A 16 2.57 -1.54 -22.90
CA ILE A 16 2.54 -2.41 -24.08
C ILE A 16 1.25 -2.23 -24.86
N LEU A 17 0.10 -2.31 -24.18
CA LEU A 17 -1.22 -2.30 -24.81
C LEU A 17 -1.58 -0.91 -25.33
N GLY A 18 -1.12 0.15 -24.66
CA GLY A 18 -1.24 1.52 -25.15
C GLY A 18 -0.51 1.74 -26.47
N ASN A 19 0.67 1.14 -26.65
CA ASN A 19 1.45 1.24 -27.89
C ASN A 19 1.05 0.21 -28.95
N CYS A 20 0.55 -0.96 -28.54
CA CYS A 20 0.14 -2.04 -29.44
C CYS A 20 -1.26 -2.58 -29.10
N PRO A 21 -2.33 -1.80 -29.37
CA PRO A 21 -3.71 -2.24 -29.15
C PRO A 21 -4.05 -3.51 -29.93
N LEU A 22 -3.30 -3.76 -31.02
CA LEU A 22 -3.21 -4.99 -31.84
C LEU A 22 -3.35 -6.30 -31.05
N VAL A 23 -2.75 -6.29 -29.88
CA VAL A 23 -2.44 -7.47 -29.07
C VAL A 23 -3.52 -7.71 -28.02
N LEU A 24 -4.32 -6.71 -27.69
CA LEU A 24 -5.42 -6.79 -26.73
C LEU A 24 -6.36 -7.99 -27.00
N PRO A 25 -6.84 -8.23 -28.24
CA PRO A 25 -7.75 -9.35 -28.50
C PRO A 25 -7.10 -10.72 -28.31
N LYS A 26 -5.76 -10.79 -28.37
CA LYS A 26 -5.02 -12.05 -28.22
C LYS A 26 -4.66 -12.36 -26.77
N LEU A 27 -4.31 -11.34 -25.99
CA LEU A 27 -3.96 -11.49 -24.58
C LEU A 27 -5.16 -11.56 -23.67
N PHE A 28 -6.20 -10.81 -24.01
CA PHE A 28 -7.41 -10.72 -23.22
C PHE A 28 -8.62 -10.96 -24.13
N PRO A 29 -8.73 -12.13 -24.77
CA PRO A 29 -9.84 -12.44 -25.68
C PRO A 29 -11.18 -12.28 -24.98
N ASP A 30 -11.28 -12.72 -23.73
CA ASP A 30 -12.49 -12.60 -22.91
C ASP A 30 -12.82 -11.14 -22.58
N ARG A 31 -11.80 -10.30 -22.33
CA ARG A 31 -11.98 -8.84 -22.13
C ARG A 31 -12.39 -8.14 -23.40
N TRP A 32 -11.74 -8.47 -24.50
CA TRP A 32 -12.02 -7.85 -25.79
C TRP A 32 -13.42 -8.18 -26.32
N ALA A 33 -13.88 -9.42 -26.11
CA ALA A 33 -15.21 -9.88 -26.53
C ALA A 33 -16.36 -9.33 -25.65
N SER A 34 -16.05 -8.80 -24.46
CA SER A 34 -17.05 -8.23 -23.55
C SER A 34 -17.52 -6.85 -24.05
N PRO A 35 -18.84 -6.55 -24.01
CA PRO A 35 -19.41 -5.26 -24.42
C PRO A 35 -18.81 -4.05 -23.68
N ASN A 36 -18.26 -4.28 -22.48
CA ASN A 36 -17.66 -3.27 -21.61
C ASN A 36 -16.13 -3.27 -21.60
N HIS A 37 -15.49 -4.14 -22.37
CA HIS A 37 -14.05 -4.42 -22.28
C HIS A 37 -13.57 -4.89 -20.90
N ALA A 38 -14.50 -5.25 -20.01
CA ALA A 38 -14.17 -5.72 -18.68
C ALA A 38 -13.64 -7.15 -18.71
N GLY A 39 -14.14 -8.00 -19.61
CA GLY A 39 -14.01 -9.47 -19.54
C GLY A 39 -15.39 -10.10 -19.48
N ILE A 40 -15.57 -11.25 -20.15
CA ILE A 40 -16.73 -12.10 -19.89
C ILE A 40 -16.62 -12.49 -18.40
N ASN A 41 -17.52 -11.96 -17.58
CA ASN A 41 -17.48 -12.06 -16.11
C ASN A 41 -16.17 -11.52 -15.56
N MET A 42 -15.90 -10.22 -15.72
CA MET A 42 -14.84 -9.47 -15.05
C MET A 42 -15.34 -8.10 -14.61
N ASP A 43 -14.81 -7.58 -13.51
CA ASP A 43 -15.21 -6.34 -12.83
C ASP A 43 -14.48 -5.07 -13.31
N GLY A 44 -13.63 -5.21 -14.33
CA GLY A 44 -12.69 -4.19 -14.77
C GLY A 44 -11.43 -4.07 -13.89
N SER A 45 -11.32 -4.82 -12.78
CA SER A 45 -10.09 -4.96 -12.02
C SER A 45 -9.19 -6.03 -12.63
N TRP A 46 -7.87 -5.91 -12.43
CA TRP A 46 -6.87 -6.79 -13.03
C TRP A 46 -6.19 -7.63 -11.94
N SER A 47 -6.39 -8.94 -11.96
CA SER A 47 -5.77 -9.85 -10.99
C SER A 47 -4.29 -10.06 -11.29
N GLN A 48 -3.48 -10.30 -10.27
CA GLN A 48 -2.05 -10.58 -10.47
C GLN A 48 -1.80 -11.83 -11.32
N ALA A 49 -2.61 -12.88 -11.15
CA ALA A 49 -2.51 -14.11 -11.92
C ALA A 49 -2.79 -13.88 -13.41
N GLU A 50 -3.81 -13.10 -13.72
CA GLU A 50 -4.15 -12.71 -15.10
C GLU A 50 -3.07 -11.84 -15.73
N LEU A 51 -2.57 -10.84 -15.00
CA LEU A 51 -1.49 -9.99 -15.48
C LEU A 51 -0.21 -10.80 -15.76
N LEU A 52 0.13 -11.75 -14.86
CA LEU A 52 1.23 -12.69 -15.07
C LEU A 52 0.98 -13.61 -16.26
N ALA A 53 -0.24 -14.13 -16.43
CA ALA A 53 -0.60 -15.00 -17.54
C ALA A 53 -0.44 -14.28 -18.88
N ALA A 54 -0.96 -13.05 -18.99
CA ALA A 54 -0.81 -12.23 -20.19
C ALA A 54 0.66 -11.90 -20.49
N LEU A 55 1.45 -11.55 -19.47
CA LEU A 55 2.88 -11.30 -19.63
C LEU A 55 3.65 -12.57 -20.02
N ASN A 56 3.29 -13.73 -19.47
CA ASN A 56 3.84 -15.02 -19.89
C ASN A 56 3.47 -15.36 -21.34
N GLN A 57 2.24 -15.04 -21.76
CA GLN A 57 1.79 -15.26 -23.13
C GLN A 57 2.56 -14.36 -24.10
N LEU A 58 2.71 -13.07 -23.78
CA LEU A 58 3.53 -12.12 -24.53
C LEU A 58 4.96 -12.61 -24.75
N THR A 59 5.58 -13.15 -23.70
CA THR A 59 6.99 -13.58 -23.72
C THR A 59 7.20 -14.95 -24.38
N LYS A 60 6.28 -15.91 -24.19
CA LYS A 60 6.40 -17.27 -24.74
C LYS A 60 5.96 -17.37 -26.20
N GLU A 61 4.85 -16.71 -26.55
CA GLU A 61 4.23 -16.82 -27.88
C GLU A 61 4.73 -15.75 -28.86
N GLN A 62 5.66 -14.88 -28.44
CA GLN A 62 6.24 -13.79 -29.26
C GLN A 62 5.17 -12.96 -29.98
N ILE A 63 4.07 -12.67 -29.28
CA ILE A 63 2.90 -12.01 -29.86
C ILE A 63 3.15 -10.51 -30.08
N LEU A 64 4.19 -9.96 -29.43
CA LEU A 64 4.55 -8.55 -29.53
C LEU A 64 4.79 -8.16 -31.01
N PRO A 65 3.98 -7.26 -31.59
CA PRO A 65 4.13 -6.83 -32.97
C PRO A 65 5.21 -5.76 -33.00
N GLY A 66 6.46 -6.20 -32.89
CA GLY A 66 7.63 -5.32 -32.92
C GLY A 66 8.52 -5.45 -31.69
N LYS A 67 9.54 -4.59 -31.66
CA LYS A 67 10.60 -4.62 -30.66
C LYS A 67 10.32 -3.61 -29.56
N PHE A 68 10.38 -4.07 -28.33
CA PHE A 68 10.15 -3.26 -27.13
C PHE A 68 11.46 -3.04 -26.37
N ILE A 69 11.57 -1.88 -25.75
CA ILE A 69 12.59 -1.60 -24.75
C ILE A 69 11.90 -1.10 -23.49
N PHE A 70 12.17 -1.76 -22.36
CA PHE A 70 11.65 -1.36 -21.05
C PHE A 70 12.78 -0.81 -20.20
N PHE A 71 12.51 0.32 -19.56
CA PHE A 71 13.35 0.93 -18.55
C PHE A 71 12.64 0.76 -17.21
N ILE A 72 13.16 -0.11 -16.36
CA ILE A 72 12.61 -0.36 -15.03
C ILE A 72 13.55 0.27 -14.01
N ASP A 73 13.08 1.33 -13.38
CA ASP A 73 13.84 2.09 -12.40
C ASP A 73 13.63 1.54 -10.97
N GLY A 74 14.72 1.45 -10.20
CA GLY A 74 14.69 1.18 -8.77
C GLY A 74 14.10 -0.17 -8.38
N VAL A 75 14.51 -1.27 -9.01
CA VAL A 75 13.94 -2.60 -8.66
C VAL A 75 14.24 -3.01 -7.21
N ASP A 76 15.25 -2.41 -6.58
CA ASP A 76 15.48 -2.57 -5.14
C ASP A 76 14.47 -1.88 -4.23
N GLU A 77 13.49 -1.17 -4.78
CA GLU A 77 12.31 -0.67 -4.06
C GLU A 77 11.17 -1.68 -3.96
N TYR A 78 11.30 -2.81 -4.65
CA TYR A 78 10.31 -3.87 -4.63
C TYR A 78 10.10 -4.43 -3.21
N MET A 79 8.87 -4.39 -2.73
CA MET A 79 8.51 -4.81 -1.37
C MET A 79 8.03 -6.27 -1.28
N GLY A 80 8.23 -7.08 -2.32
CA GLY A 80 7.93 -8.53 -2.32
C GLY A 80 9.19 -9.41 -2.30
N ASP A 81 9.04 -10.69 -2.67
CA ASP A 81 10.18 -11.62 -2.77
C ASP A 81 11.11 -11.27 -3.95
N PRO A 82 12.39 -10.90 -3.72
CA PRO A 82 13.35 -10.59 -4.78
C PRO A 82 13.47 -11.69 -5.85
N SER A 83 13.22 -12.95 -5.48
CA SER A 83 13.26 -14.09 -6.39
C SER A 83 12.14 -14.05 -7.44
N GLU A 84 10.95 -13.55 -7.08
CA GLU A 84 9.78 -13.47 -7.94
C GLU A 84 9.96 -12.40 -9.02
N ILE A 85 10.41 -11.21 -8.60
CA ILE A 85 10.69 -10.12 -9.55
C ILE A 85 11.83 -10.49 -10.48
N ALA A 86 12.92 -11.09 -9.97
CA ALA A 86 14.02 -11.53 -10.82
C ALA A 86 13.59 -12.59 -11.85
N ARG A 87 12.71 -13.53 -11.47
CA ARG A 87 12.15 -14.54 -12.38
C ARG A 87 11.33 -13.90 -13.50
N LEU A 88 10.50 -12.92 -13.17
CA LEU A 88 9.71 -12.15 -14.13
C LEU A 88 10.61 -11.40 -15.12
N LEU A 89 11.59 -10.64 -14.62
CA LEU A 89 12.51 -9.86 -15.45
C LEU A 89 13.35 -10.76 -16.37
N LYS A 90 13.76 -11.93 -15.89
CA LYS A 90 14.44 -12.95 -16.70
C LYS A 90 13.56 -13.53 -17.80
N ALA A 91 12.29 -13.77 -17.53
CA ALA A 91 11.35 -14.24 -18.56
C ALA A 91 11.21 -13.19 -19.67
N PHE A 92 11.12 -11.91 -19.31
CA PHE A 92 11.10 -10.79 -20.24
C PHE A 92 12.38 -10.69 -21.07
N ALA A 93 13.54 -10.76 -20.44
CA ALA A 93 14.83 -10.67 -21.12
C ALA A 93 15.12 -11.84 -22.09
N LYS A 94 14.39 -12.97 -21.97
CA LYS A 94 14.48 -14.09 -22.92
C LYS A 94 13.67 -13.89 -24.20
N CYS A 95 12.73 -12.94 -24.22
CA CYS A 95 11.96 -12.65 -25.42
C CYS A 95 12.84 -11.92 -26.45
N ALA A 96 12.94 -12.46 -27.66
CA ALA A 96 13.86 -11.97 -28.69
C ALA A 96 13.61 -10.51 -29.09
N ASP A 97 12.36 -10.07 -29.02
CA ASP A 97 11.94 -8.71 -29.37
C ASP A 97 11.90 -7.76 -28.17
N VAL A 98 12.36 -8.19 -26.98
CA VAL A 98 12.38 -7.36 -25.78
C VAL A 98 13.80 -7.06 -25.36
N LYS A 99 14.09 -5.78 -25.14
CA LYS A 99 15.25 -5.32 -24.40
C LYS A 99 14.82 -4.80 -23.04
N LEU A 100 15.58 -5.13 -22.02
CA LEU A 100 15.32 -4.70 -20.66
C LEU A 100 16.54 -3.95 -20.13
N ILE A 101 16.32 -2.74 -19.67
CA ILE A 101 17.29 -1.95 -18.92
C ILE A 101 16.72 -1.80 -17.52
N VAL A 102 17.43 -2.36 -16.55
CA VAL A 102 17.03 -2.36 -15.15
C VAL A 102 18.03 -1.52 -14.37
N SER A 103 17.53 -0.55 -13.61
CA SER A 103 18.33 0.15 -12.62
C SER A 103 18.08 -0.47 -11.23
N SER A 104 19.14 -0.57 -10.45
CA SER A 104 19.06 -0.97 -9.04
C SER A 104 20.29 -0.50 -8.30
N ARG A 105 20.15 -0.21 -7.00
CA ARG A 105 21.29 -0.07 -6.10
C ARG A 105 22.06 -1.40 -6.00
N PRO A 106 23.26 -1.44 -5.40
CA PRO A 106 24.00 -2.68 -5.17
C PRO A 106 23.25 -3.59 -4.16
N TRP A 107 22.17 -4.22 -4.61
CA TRP A 107 21.37 -5.13 -3.81
C TRP A 107 21.80 -6.56 -4.13
N THR A 108 22.48 -7.19 -3.17
CA THR A 108 23.09 -8.53 -3.33
C THR A 108 22.09 -9.57 -3.80
N ASP A 109 20.86 -9.54 -3.26
CA ASP A 109 19.84 -10.55 -3.56
C ASP A 109 19.37 -10.45 -5.01
N ILE A 110 18.96 -9.27 -5.46
CA ILE A 110 18.55 -9.06 -6.87
C ILE A 110 19.71 -9.31 -7.82
N LYS A 111 20.93 -8.87 -7.51
CA LYS A 111 22.09 -9.13 -8.37
C LYS A 111 22.34 -10.64 -8.51
N THR A 112 22.23 -11.38 -7.41
CA THR A 112 22.37 -12.84 -7.38
C THR A 112 21.27 -13.52 -8.20
N PHE A 113 20.01 -13.11 -7.99
CA PHE A 113 18.88 -13.71 -8.70
C PHE A 113 18.82 -13.31 -10.17
N LEU A 114 19.23 -12.10 -10.56
CA LEU A 114 19.31 -11.68 -11.96
C LEU A 114 20.49 -12.34 -12.68
N ASN A 115 21.61 -12.54 -11.98
CA ASN A 115 22.84 -13.13 -12.53
C ASN A 115 23.20 -12.54 -13.91
N PRO A 116 23.46 -11.21 -13.99
CA PRO A 116 23.69 -10.54 -15.27
C PRO A 116 24.92 -11.12 -15.97
N ILE A 117 24.85 -11.22 -17.30
CA ILE A 117 25.97 -11.68 -18.11
C ILE A 117 27.13 -10.67 -17.96
N PRO A 118 28.39 -11.12 -17.82
CA PRO A 118 29.54 -10.22 -17.80
C PRO A 118 29.50 -9.22 -18.97
N GLY A 119 29.66 -7.93 -18.67
CA GLY A 119 29.58 -6.84 -19.65
C GLY A 119 28.18 -6.28 -19.93
N GLN A 120 27.11 -6.85 -19.34
CA GLN A 120 25.74 -6.31 -19.43
C GLN A 120 25.32 -5.49 -18.19
N SER A 121 26.27 -5.10 -17.35
CA SER A 121 26.03 -4.22 -16.21
C SER A 121 26.80 -2.92 -16.43
N LEU A 122 26.08 -1.80 -16.30
CA LEU A 122 26.65 -0.47 -16.34
C LEU A 122 26.64 0.10 -14.92
N THR A 123 27.83 0.37 -14.38
CA THR A 123 27.98 1.02 -13.09
C THR A 123 27.92 2.52 -13.30
N LEU A 124 26.79 3.15 -13.00
CA LEU A 124 26.51 4.56 -13.34
C LEU A 124 27.59 5.53 -12.86
N GLN A 125 28.16 5.31 -11.68
CA GLN A 125 29.19 6.17 -11.10
C GLN A 125 30.45 6.30 -11.98
N ASP A 126 30.70 5.34 -12.87
CA ASP A 126 31.82 5.38 -13.82
C ASP A 126 31.55 6.34 -15.01
N PHE A 127 30.29 6.75 -15.20
CA PHE A 127 29.84 7.55 -16.34
C PHE A 127 29.34 8.96 -15.97
N THR A 128 29.19 9.29 -14.69
CA THR A 128 28.66 10.59 -14.24
C THR A 128 29.69 11.71 -14.20
N ARG A 129 30.96 11.43 -14.46
CA ARG A 129 32.08 12.37 -14.23
C ARG A 129 31.94 13.70 -14.96
N GLU A 130 31.59 13.68 -16.25
CA GLU A 130 31.47 14.92 -17.03
C GLU A 130 30.20 15.70 -16.69
N ASP A 131 29.09 15.01 -16.44
CA ASP A 131 27.84 15.64 -16.00
C ASP A 131 28.03 16.33 -14.63
N ILE A 132 28.74 15.67 -13.71
CA ILE A 132 29.12 16.23 -12.42
C ILE A 132 29.95 17.51 -12.60
N LYS A 133 30.98 17.49 -13.44
CA LYS A 133 31.79 18.68 -13.71
C LYS A 133 30.94 19.82 -14.27
N HIS A 134 30.07 19.52 -15.23
CA HIS A 134 29.19 20.51 -15.83
C HIS A 134 28.25 21.13 -14.80
N TYR A 135 27.59 20.29 -14.00
CA TYR A 135 26.71 20.70 -12.90
C TYR A 135 27.42 21.61 -11.89
N ILE A 136 28.62 21.23 -11.45
CA ILE A 136 29.39 22.05 -10.49
C ILE A 136 29.78 23.38 -11.13
N HIS A 137 30.28 23.35 -12.36
CA HIS A 137 30.74 24.53 -13.08
C HIS A 137 29.60 25.54 -13.24
N GLU A 138 28.43 25.11 -13.72
CA GLU A 138 27.24 25.94 -13.88
C GLU A 138 26.89 26.64 -12.56
N LEU A 139 26.73 25.88 -11.47
CA LEU A 139 26.35 26.45 -10.17
C LEU A 139 27.38 27.40 -9.57
N ILE A 140 28.69 27.11 -9.73
CA ILE A 140 29.74 28.00 -9.23
C ILE A 140 29.79 29.28 -10.06
N THR A 141 29.69 29.19 -11.39
CA THR A 141 29.82 30.36 -12.28
C THR A 141 28.60 31.28 -12.25
N GLU A 142 27.40 30.75 -11.99
CA GLU A 142 26.18 31.53 -11.79
C GLU A 142 26.12 32.22 -10.42
N HIS A 143 26.95 31.82 -9.47
CA HIS A 143 26.93 32.38 -8.13
C HIS A 143 27.45 33.83 -8.11
N PRO A 144 26.78 34.80 -7.47
CA PRO A 144 27.21 36.21 -7.44
C PRO A 144 28.62 36.45 -6.87
N GLY A 145 29.08 35.57 -5.98
CA GLY A 145 30.43 35.60 -5.40
C GLY A 145 31.54 35.06 -6.32
N PHE A 146 31.21 34.60 -7.53
CA PHE A 146 32.18 34.09 -8.50
C PHE A 146 33.08 35.19 -9.05
N ARG A 147 34.38 34.90 -9.16
CA ARG A 147 35.39 35.84 -9.67
C ARG A 147 36.08 35.27 -10.90
N ASN A 148 35.73 35.76 -12.08
CA ASN A 148 36.30 35.28 -13.35
C ASN A 148 37.84 35.38 -13.43
N THR A 149 38.46 36.29 -12.65
CA THR A 149 39.91 36.41 -12.54
C THR A 149 40.60 35.21 -11.87
N GLN A 150 39.84 34.33 -11.22
CA GLN A 150 40.32 33.13 -10.52
C GLN A 150 39.82 31.83 -11.19
N ILE A 151 39.47 31.87 -12.48
CA ILE A 151 38.85 30.74 -13.19
C ILE A 151 39.65 29.43 -13.07
N ASP A 152 40.99 29.48 -13.16
CA ASP A 152 41.84 28.28 -13.05
C ASP A 152 41.75 27.64 -11.67
N ASN A 153 41.62 28.44 -10.61
CA ASN A 153 41.44 27.96 -9.25
C ASN A 153 40.07 27.28 -9.08
N TYR A 154 39.02 27.87 -9.64
CA TYR A 154 37.70 27.25 -9.64
C TYR A 154 37.67 25.95 -10.45
N ASN A 155 38.37 25.89 -11.59
CA ASN A 155 38.52 24.66 -12.39
C ASN A 155 39.22 23.55 -11.60
N ASN A 156 40.26 23.87 -10.83
CA ASN A 156 40.91 22.91 -9.94
C ASN A 156 39.96 22.43 -8.84
N LEU A 157 39.19 23.34 -8.24
CA LEU A 157 38.18 23.01 -7.23
C LEU A 157 37.10 22.07 -7.81
N ILE A 158 36.59 22.37 -9.01
CA ILE A 158 35.61 21.55 -9.73
C ILE A 158 36.17 20.14 -9.99
N ALA A 159 37.43 20.05 -10.46
CA ALA A 159 38.08 18.78 -10.72
C ALA A 159 38.23 17.94 -9.43
N GLU A 160 38.57 18.58 -8.31
CA GLU A 160 38.72 17.91 -7.01
C GLU A 160 37.38 17.45 -6.42
N ILE A 161 36.31 18.25 -6.54
CA ILE A 161 34.95 17.83 -6.17
C ILE A 161 34.54 16.62 -7.00
N GLY A 162 34.74 16.68 -8.33
CA GLY A 162 34.45 15.56 -9.22
C GLY A 162 35.21 14.29 -8.82
N ARG A 163 36.48 14.42 -8.46
CA ARG A 163 37.32 13.29 -8.00
C ARG A 163 36.84 12.71 -6.66
N LYS A 164 36.57 13.54 -5.65
CA LYS A 164 36.12 13.11 -4.31
C LYS A 164 34.71 12.53 -4.31
N SER A 165 33.88 12.87 -5.29
CA SER A 165 32.50 12.37 -5.36
C SER A 165 32.39 10.88 -5.65
N GLU A 166 33.42 10.26 -6.23
CA GLU A 166 33.39 8.89 -6.75
C GLU A 166 32.15 8.62 -7.63
N GLY A 167 31.66 9.64 -8.35
CA GLY A 167 30.50 9.56 -9.23
C GLY A 167 29.14 9.67 -8.54
N VAL A 168 29.09 9.90 -7.21
CA VAL A 168 27.86 9.99 -6.42
C VAL A 168 27.28 11.41 -6.45
N PHE A 169 26.27 11.64 -7.29
CA PHE A 169 25.61 12.96 -7.44
C PHE A 169 25.11 13.57 -6.14
N LEU A 170 24.53 12.78 -5.24
CA LEU A 170 24.04 13.29 -3.95
C LEU A 170 25.17 13.90 -3.10
N TRP A 171 26.36 13.30 -3.14
CA TRP A 171 27.54 13.83 -2.48
C TRP A 171 27.97 15.17 -3.13
N VAL A 172 27.94 15.24 -4.46
CA VAL A 172 28.23 16.48 -5.21
C VAL A 172 27.27 17.60 -4.82
N VAL A 173 25.96 17.33 -4.76
CA VAL A 173 24.95 18.32 -4.34
C VAL A 173 25.32 18.92 -2.98
N PHE A 174 25.71 18.08 -2.03
CA PHE A 174 26.13 18.53 -0.71
C PHE A 174 27.46 19.31 -0.73
N ALA A 175 28.45 18.82 -1.46
CA ALA A 175 29.73 19.49 -1.60
C ALA A 175 29.59 20.88 -2.21
N VAL A 176 28.87 20.99 -3.32
CA VAL A 176 28.59 22.26 -3.98
C VAL A 176 27.86 23.22 -3.05
N ARG A 177 26.87 22.77 -2.28
CA ARG A 177 26.20 23.63 -1.29
C ARG A 177 27.16 24.22 -0.26
N GLU A 178 28.13 23.45 0.23
CA GLU A 178 29.15 23.97 1.15
C GLU A 178 30.08 24.98 0.48
N ILE A 179 30.42 24.77 -0.80
CA ILE A 179 31.22 25.73 -1.59
C ILE A 179 30.44 27.02 -1.85
N LEU A 180 29.17 26.93 -2.27
CA LEU A 180 28.31 28.11 -2.50
C LEU A 180 28.10 28.92 -1.21
N LYS A 181 27.99 28.26 -0.05
CA LYS A 181 27.99 28.95 1.25
C LYS A 181 29.29 29.70 1.49
N GLY A 182 30.44 29.10 1.18
CA GLY A 182 31.73 29.78 1.27
C GLY A 182 31.81 31.01 0.37
N LEU A 183 31.34 30.91 -0.88
CA LEU A 183 31.26 32.04 -1.79
C LEU A 183 30.34 33.15 -1.27
N THR A 184 29.22 32.80 -0.65
CA THR A 184 28.30 33.76 -0.01
C THR A 184 28.99 34.48 1.17
N ASN A 185 29.88 33.80 1.88
CA ASN A 185 30.66 34.36 2.98
C ASN A 185 31.94 35.11 2.53
N GLU A 186 32.14 35.26 1.22
CA GLU A 186 33.34 35.85 0.60
C GLU A 186 34.65 35.11 0.91
N ASP A 187 34.58 33.80 1.17
CA ASP A 187 35.75 32.97 1.41
C ASP A 187 36.70 33.01 0.21
N SER A 188 38.00 33.08 0.51
CA SER A 188 39.08 32.92 -0.47
C SER A 188 39.12 31.50 -1.04
N ILE A 189 39.79 31.31 -2.19
CA ILE A 189 39.97 29.99 -2.80
C ILE A 189 40.56 28.98 -1.80
N SER A 190 41.58 29.36 -1.04
CA SER A 190 42.20 28.45 -0.06
C SER A 190 41.25 28.05 1.06
N GLU A 191 40.31 28.93 1.45
CA GLU A 191 39.26 28.59 2.41
C GLU A 191 38.19 27.68 1.81
N LEU A 192 37.84 27.86 0.53
CA LEU A 192 36.97 26.93 -0.20
C LEU A 192 37.59 25.54 -0.36
N GLU A 193 38.90 25.47 -0.64
CA GLU A 193 39.66 24.22 -0.68
C GLU A 193 39.67 23.55 0.70
N ALA A 194 39.89 24.31 1.77
CA ALA A 194 39.82 23.78 3.14
C ALA A 194 38.43 23.23 3.47
N ARG A 195 37.35 23.95 3.10
CA ARG A 195 35.97 23.43 3.24
C ARG A 195 35.78 22.11 2.53
N LEU A 196 36.28 21.99 1.30
CA LEU A 196 36.19 20.75 0.51
C LEU A 196 36.95 19.60 1.19
N GLN A 197 38.09 19.87 1.82
CA GLN A 197 38.84 18.85 2.56
C GLN A 197 38.08 18.36 3.80
N ASP A 198 37.35 19.24 4.48
CA ASP A 198 36.52 18.87 5.64
C ASP A 198 35.31 17.99 5.27
N ILE A 199 34.92 17.94 3.98
CA ILE A 199 33.79 17.11 3.53
C ILE A 199 34.20 15.63 3.57
N PRO A 200 33.50 14.80 4.37
CA PRO A 200 33.76 13.37 4.43
C PRO A 200 33.57 12.69 3.08
N PRO A 201 34.34 11.65 2.73
CA PRO A 201 34.27 10.99 1.43
C PRO A 201 32.97 10.19 1.23
N GLY A 202 32.41 9.60 2.29
CA GLY A 202 31.18 8.82 2.22
C GLY A 202 29.93 9.61 2.62
N LEU A 203 28.78 9.20 2.07
CA LEU A 203 27.47 9.78 2.42
C LEU A 203 27.11 9.52 3.88
N GLU A 204 27.52 8.38 4.44
CA GLU A 204 27.24 8.05 5.83
C GLU A 204 27.93 9.02 6.81
N GLU A 205 29.23 9.24 6.64
CA GLU A 205 29.98 10.18 7.47
C GLU A 205 29.49 11.61 7.25
N PHE A 206 29.07 11.93 6.03
CA PHE A 206 28.43 13.20 5.73
C PHE A 206 27.11 13.38 6.50
N PHE A 207 26.23 12.36 6.51
CA PHE A 207 25.00 12.37 7.31
C PHE A 207 25.31 12.44 8.80
N GLN A 208 26.31 11.73 9.30
CA GLN A 208 26.75 11.85 10.70
C GLN A 208 27.23 13.28 11.01
N ARG A 209 27.97 13.93 10.12
CA ARG A 209 28.39 15.32 10.28
C ARG A 209 27.20 16.26 10.36
N ILE A 210 26.22 16.13 9.46
CA ILE A 210 24.97 16.92 9.55
C ILE A 210 24.28 16.66 10.88
N LEU A 211 24.09 15.40 11.26
CA LEU A 211 23.42 15.00 12.49
C LEU A 211 24.15 15.53 13.75
N ASN A 212 25.48 15.56 13.72
CA ASN A 212 26.32 16.13 14.78
C ASN A 212 26.20 17.66 14.86
N SER A 213 26.04 18.33 13.71
CA SER A 213 25.93 19.79 13.62
C SER A 213 24.61 20.36 14.17
N ILE A 214 23.60 19.50 14.38
CA ILE A 214 22.31 19.93 14.93
C ILE A 214 22.50 20.41 16.36
N GLU A 215 22.15 21.68 16.58
CA GLU A 215 22.22 22.34 17.88
C GLU A 215 21.44 21.53 18.93
N LYS A 216 22.01 21.39 20.13
CA LYS A 216 21.44 20.56 21.21
C LYS A 216 19.97 20.90 21.51
N ARG A 217 19.59 22.18 21.43
CA ARG A 217 18.21 22.66 21.65
C ARG A 217 17.20 22.16 20.61
N TYR A 218 17.65 21.80 19.41
CA TYR A 218 16.79 21.32 18.32
C TYR A 218 16.73 19.80 18.23
N ARG A 219 17.65 19.09 18.89
CA ARG A 219 17.73 17.62 18.84
C ARG A 219 16.42 16.90 19.23
N PRO A 220 15.70 17.29 20.30
CA PRO A 220 14.44 16.62 20.63
C PRO A 220 13.40 16.72 19.50
N GLN A 221 13.19 17.93 18.97
CA GLN A 221 12.22 18.15 17.88
C GLN A 221 12.68 17.53 16.56
N THR A 222 13.98 17.53 16.28
CA THR A 222 14.54 16.83 15.12
C THR A 222 14.26 15.34 15.21
N SER A 223 14.50 14.73 16.38
CA SER A 223 14.21 13.33 16.61
C SER A 223 12.73 13.01 16.43
N GLN A 224 11.83 13.83 16.97
CA GLN A 224 10.39 13.66 16.76
C GLN A 224 10.03 13.66 15.27
N ILE A 225 10.48 14.69 14.52
CA ILE A 225 10.19 14.82 13.09
C ILE A 225 10.70 13.60 12.32
N LEU A 226 11.97 13.23 12.49
CA LEU A 226 12.58 12.12 11.76
C LEU A 226 11.92 10.78 12.11
N ARG A 227 11.65 10.52 13.40
CA ARG A 227 11.00 9.29 13.85
C ARG A 227 9.55 9.18 13.34
N MET A 228 8.83 10.30 13.24
CA MET A 228 7.50 10.33 12.60
C MET A 228 7.59 10.02 11.10
N CYS A 229 8.53 10.63 10.37
CA CYS A 229 8.73 10.34 8.95
C CYS A 229 9.18 8.89 8.68
N LEU A 230 9.96 8.29 9.58
CA LEU A 230 10.33 6.87 9.51
C LEU A 230 9.15 5.93 9.73
N ALA A 231 8.26 6.27 10.68
CA ALA A 231 7.07 5.49 11.00
C ALA A 231 5.97 5.60 9.94
N ALA A 232 5.97 6.67 9.15
CA ALA A 232 5.04 6.89 8.05
C ALA A 232 5.37 6.04 6.82
N ASN A 233 4.32 5.53 6.17
CA ASN A 233 4.37 4.82 4.88
C ASN A 233 4.32 5.78 3.68
N HIS A 234 3.88 7.02 3.88
CA HIS A 234 3.78 8.07 2.87
C HIS A 234 4.33 9.41 3.40
N PRO A 235 4.67 10.36 2.51
CA PRO A 235 5.03 11.72 2.89
C PRO A 235 4.00 12.34 3.82
N LEU A 236 4.45 12.92 4.93
CA LEU A 236 3.56 13.46 5.95
C LEU A 236 3.15 14.90 5.59
N PRO A 237 1.87 15.29 5.76
CA PRO A 237 1.47 16.69 5.60
C PRO A 237 2.31 17.60 6.47
N LEU A 238 2.76 18.76 5.97
CA LEU A 238 3.59 19.70 6.73
C LEU A 238 2.92 20.14 8.04
N LEU A 239 1.59 20.26 8.03
CA LEU A 239 0.79 20.60 9.21
C LEU A 239 0.96 19.61 10.37
N THR A 240 1.34 18.36 10.07
CA THR A 240 1.60 17.30 11.06
C THR A 240 2.60 17.73 12.13
N PHE A 241 3.54 18.60 11.77
CA PHE A 241 4.60 19.06 12.68
C PHE A 241 4.25 20.33 13.48
N SER A 242 3.06 20.93 13.27
CA SER A 242 2.61 22.12 14.01
C SER A 242 2.48 21.87 15.51
N PHE A 243 2.11 20.64 15.87
CA PHE A 243 1.70 20.31 17.23
C PHE A 243 2.81 19.72 18.10
N LEU A 244 4.04 19.59 17.59
CA LEU A 244 5.17 18.99 18.33
C LEU A 244 5.46 19.70 19.66
N LYS A 245 5.33 21.03 19.68
CA LYS A 245 5.51 21.78 20.94
C LYS A 245 4.36 21.53 21.92
N LYS A 246 3.12 21.43 21.42
CA LYS A 246 1.96 21.11 22.27
C LYS A 246 2.10 19.73 22.91
N GLU A 247 2.62 18.75 22.17
CA GLU A 247 2.88 17.41 22.68
C GLU A 247 3.94 17.41 23.80
N GLN A 248 4.99 18.23 23.65
CA GLN A 248 6.01 18.40 24.70
C GLN A 248 5.44 19.03 25.97
N ASP A 249 4.54 20.01 25.82
CA ASP A 249 3.97 20.75 26.95
C ASP A 249 2.81 19.98 27.63
N ASN A 250 2.03 19.22 26.87
CA ASN A 250 0.87 18.46 27.35
C ASN A 250 0.67 17.17 26.51
N PRO A 251 0.99 15.99 27.04
CA PRO A 251 0.77 14.71 26.34
C PRO A 251 -0.69 14.44 25.92
N ASN A 252 -1.67 15.06 26.58
CA ASN A 252 -3.11 14.89 26.31
C ASN A 252 -3.70 16.00 25.45
N TYR A 253 -2.86 16.85 24.82
CA TYR A 253 -3.29 17.99 24.01
C TYR A 253 -4.34 17.61 22.96
N ALA A 254 -4.16 16.47 22.29
CA ALA A 254 -5.05 16.01 21.23
C ALA A 254 -6.48 15.77 21.72
N ILE A 255 -6.67 15.44 23.00
CA ILE A 255 -8.00 15.25 23.61
C ILE A 255 -8.50 16.57 24.21
N SER A 256 -7.67 17.24 25.01
CA SER A 256 -8.09 18.42 25.79
C SER A 256 -8.36 19.68 24.96
N GLU A 257 -7.74 19.81 23.79
CA GLU A 257 -7.87 21.00 22.95
C GLU A 257 -9.27 21.14 22.33
N LYS A 258 -9.73 22.38 22.15
CA LYS A 258 -11.06 22.65 21.59
C LYS A 258 -11.07 22.46 20.07
N ILE A 259 -12.23 22.10 19.53
CA ILE A 259 -12.46 22.01 18.07
C ILE A 259 -12.69 23.44 17.54
N ILE A 260 -11.62 24.08 17.11
CA ILE A 260 -11.63 25.45 16.58
C ILE A 260 -10.89 25.46 15.23
N PRO A 261 -11.64 25.54 14.11
CA PRO A 261 -11.03 25.67 12.79
C PRO A 261 -10.21 26.96 12.69
N TRP A 262 -9.04 26.87 12.08
CA TRP A 262 -8.18 28.01 11.79
C TRP A 262 -8.71 28.78 10.58
N THR A 263 -8.47 30.10 10.57
CA THR A 263 -8.68 30.91 9.37
C THR A 263 -7.62 30.58 8.33
N THR A 264 -7.92 30.85 7.05
CA THR A 264 -6.96 30.67 5.95
C THR A 264 -5.65 31.41 6.22
N ASP A 265 -5.72 32.68 6.63
CA ASP A 265 -4.54 33.50 6.95
C ASP A 265 -3.69 32.89 8.08
N HIS A 266 -4.34 32.34 9.11
CA HIS A 266 -3.62 31.70 10.21
C HIS A 266 -2.92 30.43 9.73
N MET A 267 -3.60 29.63 8.90
CA MET A 267 -3.05 28.41 8.32
C MET A 267 -1.83 28.69 7.44
N GLU A 268 -1.92 29.67 6.54
CA GLU A 268 -0.80 30.07 5.67
C GLU A 268 0.41 30.54 6.48
N LYS A 269 0.20 31.39 7.49
CA LYS A 269 1.26 31.85 8.38
C LYS A 269 1.92 30.72 9.17
N GLU A 270 1.13 29.76 9.64
CA GLU A 270 1.63 28.60 10.37
C GLU A 270 2.45 27.69 9.45
N LEU A 271 1.96 27.39 8.24
CA LEU A 271 2.68 26.58 7.25
C LEU A 271 4.01 27.24 6.85
N GLU A 272 4.04 28.54 6.62
CA GLU A 272 5.29 29.26 6.30
C GLU A 272 6.28 29.23 7.47
N THR A 273 5.79 29.33 8.71
CA THR A 273 6.61 29.16 9.90
C THR A 273 7.15 27.73 10.01
N LEU A 274 6.33 26.72 9.68
CA LEU A 274 6.72 25.32 9.72
C LEU A 274 7.77 24.97 8.68
N LYS A 275 7.68 25.52 7.47
CA LYS A 275 8.73 25.34 6.44
C LYS A 275 10.09 25.75 7.00
N LYS A 276 10.17 26.95 7.58
CA LYS A 276 11.40 27.46 8.20
C LYS A 276 11.87 26.56 9.36
N ARG A 277 10.94 26.07 10.20
CA ARG A 277 11.26 25.22 11.34
C ARG A 277 11.78 23.84 10.94
N VAL A 278 11.14 23.18 9.98
CA VAL A 278 11.54 21.87 9.45
C VAL A 278 12.90 22.01 8.79
N ASN A 279 13.10 23.01 7.94
CA ASN A 279 14.39 23.27 7.30
C ASN A 279 15.50 23.55 8.33
N ALA A 280 15.23 24.33 9.37
CA ALA A 280 16.23 24.61 10.41
C ALA A 280 16.63 23.37 11.23
N ARG A 281 15.70 22.43 11.45
CA ARG A 281 15.90 21.24 12.29
C ARG A 281 16.45 20.05 11.52
N CYS A 282 15.96 19.83 10.31
CA CYS A 282 16.19 18.62 9.53
C CYS A 282 16.97 18.87 8.24
N ARG A 283 17.22 20.15 7.86
CA ARG A 283 18.02 20.62 6.71
C ARG A 283 18.06 19.65 5.53
N ASP A 284 19.15 18.89 5.44
CA ASP A 284 19.54 18.07 4.30
C ASP A 284 19.04 16.62 4.41
N PHE A 285 18.24 16.32 5.43
CA PHE A 285 17.61 15.01 5.59
C PHE A 285 16.21 14.94 5.01
N LEU A 286 15.47 16.06 5.07
CA LEU A 286 14.07 16.12 4.64
C LEU A 286 13.88 17.24 3.62
N GLN A 287 12.97 17.01 2.68
CA GLN A 287 12.52 18.03 1.73
C GLN A 287 11.02 18.28 1.88
N ILE A 288 10.60 19.48 1.48
CA ILE A 288 9.20 19.89 1.47
C ILE A 288 8.73 19.94 0.02
N VAL A 289 7.81 19.05 -0.34
CA VAL A 289 7.25 18.95 -1.69
C VAL A 289 5.89 19.63 -1.70
N SER A 290 5.66 20.51 -2.68
CA SER A 290 4.36 21.14 -2.89
C SER A 290 3.52 20.31 -3.87
N ILE A 291 2.38 19.80 -3.41
CA ILE A 291 1.46 18.96 -4.18
C ILE A 291 0.21 19.78 -4.59
N GLY A 292 0.36 21.12 -4.65
CA GLY A 292 -0.73 22.10 -4.82
C GLY A 292 -1.11 22.76 -3.48
N GLN A 293 -1.43 24.06 -3.48
CA GLN A 293 -1.84 24.77 -2.26
C GLN A 293 -3.20 24.26 -1.76
N PRO A 294 -3.39 23.99 -0.45
CA PRO A 294 -2.47 24.20 0.69
C PRO A 294 -1.62 22.96 1.07
N MET A 295 -1.56 21.94 0.21
CA MET A 295 -0.94 20.64 0.49
C MET A 295 0.57 20.66 0.19
N SER A 296 1.36 20.95 1.23
CA SER A 296 2.79 20.64 1.24
C SER A 296 3.03 19.41 2.11
N CYS A 297 3.84 18.47 1.63
CA CYS A 297 4.24 17.28 2.38
C CYS A 297 5.73 17.31 2.67
N VAL A 298 6.14 16.55 3.68
CA VAL A 298 7.52 16.37 4.12
C VAL A 298 7.91 14.92 3.88
N GLU A 299 9.01 14.74 3.18
CA GLU A 299 9.57 13.43 2.88
C GLU A 299 11.10 13.47 3.01
N PHE A 300 11.73 12.29 2.99
CA PHE A 300 13.19 12.21 2.97
C PHE A 300 13.73 12.79 1.66
N LEU A 301 14.79 13.59 1.74
CA LEU A 301 15.46 14.16 0.58
C LEU A 301 15.88 13.07 -0.42
N HIS A 302 16.30 11.92 0.11
CA HIS A 302 16.70 10.77 -0.69
C HIS A 302 16.49 9.47 0.10
N ARG A 303 16.26 8.35 -0.60
CA ARG A 303 16.11 7.03 0.03
C ARG A 303 17.31 6.65 0.92
N THR A 304 18.53 6.96 0.49
CA THR A 304 19.75 6.71 1.28
C THR A 304 19.72 7.41 2.64
N VAL A 305 19.05 8.57 2.75
CA VAL A 305 18.86 9.24 4.04
C VAL A 305 17.90 8.43 4.92
N ARG A 306 16.78 7.95 4.35
CA ARG A 306 15.84 7.08 5.07
C ARG A 306 16.57 5.83 5.59
N ASP A 307 17.34 5.17 4.72
CA ASP A 307 18.11 3.97 5.06
C ASP A 307 19.12 4.23 6.18
N PHE A 308 19.85 5.34 6.11
CA PHE A 308 20.77 5.76 7.18
C PHE A 308 20.07 5.83 8.54
N PHE A 309 18.88 6.44 8.60
CA PHE A 309 18.11 6.50 9.85
C PHE A 309 17.38 5.21 10.22
N SER A 310 17.15 4.31 9.26
CA SER A 310 16.61 2.97 9.51
C SER A 310 17.61 2.07 10.24
N GLU A 311 18.91 2.34 10.18
CA GLU A 311 19.92 1.58 10.92
C GLU A 311 19.79 1.71 12.45
N HIS A 312 19.94 0.58 13.16
CA HIS A 312 19.80 0.48 14.61
C HIS A 312 20.58 1.54 15.41
N ARG A 313 21.83 1.83 15.03
CA ARG A 313 22.67 2.82 15.73
C ARG A 313 22.11 4.24 15.63
N ASN A 314 21.53 4.60 14.48
CA ASN A 314 20.99 5.93 14.24
C ASN A 314 19.60 6.06 14.86
N GLN A 315 18.81 4.99 14.84
CA GLN A 315 17.57 4.92 15.62
C GLN A 315 17.82 5.08 17.13
N ALA A 316 18.81 4.39 17.69
CA ALA A 316 19.21 4.51 19.10
C ALA A 316 19.62 5.96 19.43
N ARG A 317 20.41 6.58 18.54
CA ARG A 317 20.81 7.98 18.71
C ARG A 317 19.63 8.95 18.67
N LEU A 318 18.66 8.75 17.78
CA LEU A 318 17.42 9.54 17.78
C LEU A 318 16.62 9.31 19.06
N HIS A 319 16.56 8.07 19.55
CA HIS A 319 15.92 7.73 20.81
C HIS A 319 16.53 8.53 21.97
N ASP A 320 17.86 8.56 22.09
CA ASP A 320 18.58 9.28 23.15
C ASP A 320 18.35 10.81 23.17
N TRP A 321 17.91 11.38 22.05
CA TRP A 321 17.61 12.80 21.95
C TRP A 321 16.26 13.19 22.57
N ILE A 322 15.44 12.21 22.94
CA ILE A 322 14.15 12.42 23.60
C ILE A 322 14.22 11.83 25.01
N GLN A 323 14.02 12.67 26.02
CA GLN A 323 14.20 12.31 27.44
C GLN A 323 12.93 11.73 28.10
N TYR A 324 11.91 11.40 27.32
CA TYR A 324 10.64 10.86 27.79
C TYR A 324 10.17 9.72 26.86
N PRO A 325 9.31 8.81 27.34
CA PRO A 325 8.74 7.76 26.49
C PRO A 325 8.05 8.37 25.27
N TYR A 326 8.58 8.08 24.09
CA TYR A 326 8.08 8.62 22.82
C TYR A 326 7.82 7.51 21.82
N ASN A 327 6.56 7.40 21.42
CA ASN A 327 6.10 6.51 20.37
C ASN A 327 5.66 7.36 19.16
N PRO A 328 6.33 7.24 17.99
CA PRO A 328 6.03 8.07 16.82
C PRO A 328 4.64 7.79 16.24
N HIS A 329 4.14 6.56 16.32
CA HIS A 329 2.78 6.22 15.88
C HIS A 329 1.74 6.95 16.72
N LEU A 330 1.91 6.97 18.05
CA LEU A 330 1.00 7.69 18.94
C LEU A 330 1.03 9.21 18.70
N SER A 331 2.21 9.79 18.48
CA SER A 331 2.35 11.20 18.11
C SER A 331 1.68 11.54 16.78
N LEU A 332 1.73 10.62 15.80
CA LEU A 332 1.02 10.76 14.53
C LEU A 332 -0.49 10.73 14.75
N CYS A 333 -1.02 9.79 15.54
CA CYS A 333 -2.44 9.76 15.90
C CYS A 333 -2.91 11.09 16.52
N ARG A 334 -2.16 11.60 17.50
CA ARG A 334 -2.45 12.89 18.17
C ARG A 334 -2.42 14.05 17.19
N SER A 335 -1.43 14.07 16.30
CA SER A 335 -1.28 15.12 15.30
C SER A 335 -2.44 15.11 14.30
N PHE A 336 -2.81 13.94 13.76
CA PHE A 336 -3.94 13.84 12.85
C PHE A 336 -5.27 14.20 13.52
N ALA A 337 -5.51 13.80 14.77
CA ALA A 337 -6.66 14.25 15.55
C ALA A 337 -6.69 15.78 15.69
N MET A 338 -5.53 16.42 15.93
CA MET A 338 -5.44 17.89 15.96
C MET A 338 -5.68 18.55 14.60
N GLN A 339 -5.21 17.96 13.50
CA GLN A 339 -5.54 18.43 12.14
C GLN A 339 -7.06 18.44 11.95
N MET A 340 -7.75 17.40 12.40
CA MET A 340 -9.22 17.37 12.38
C MET A 340 -9.87 18.42 13.28
N LYS A 341 -9.19 19.00 14.26
CA LYS A 341 -9.73 20.11 15.06
C LYS A 341 -9.56 21.46 14.35
N VAL A 342 -8.45 21.65 13.64
CA VAL A 342 -8.02 22.96 13.11
C VAL A 342 -8.28 23.16 11.62
N LEU A 343 -8.41 22.09 10.83
CA LEU A 343 -8.66 22.23 9.40
C LEU A 343 -9.99 22.96 9.16
N PRO A 344 -10.01 24.01 8.31
CA PRO A 344 -11.20 24.77 8.00
C PRO A 344 -12.20 23.88 7.32
N VAL A 345 -13.45 23.97 7.75
CA VAL A 345 -14.54 23.26 7.09
C VAL A 345 -15.06 24.20 6.00
N GLY A 346 -14.59 24.00 4.78
CA GLY A 346 -15.01 24.81 3.63
C GLY A 346 -16.51 24.66 3.33
N LYS A 347 -17.04 25.50 2.42
CA LYS A 347 -18.37 25.31 1.81
C LYS A 347 -18.43 24.08 0.89
N SER A 348 -17.30 23.45 0.65
CA SER A 348 -17.10 22.31 -0.25
C SER A 348 -16.72 21.09 0.59
N HIS A 349 -17.36 19.98 0.27
CA HIS A 349 -17.27 18.63 0.83
C HIS A 349 -16.14 18.34 1.85
N PRO A 350 -16.45 17.75 3.01
CA PRO A 350 -15.46 17.43 4.06
C PRO A 350 -14.40 16.35 3.74
N LYS A 351 -14.08 16.10 2.45
CA LYS A 351 -13.05 15.16 1.96
C LYS A 351 -11.69 15.33 2.66
N HIS A 352 -11.34 16.55 3.09
CA HIS A 352 -10.09 16.88 3.77
C HIS A 352 -9.91 16.20 5.14
N LEU A 353 -10.94 15.60 5.73
CA LEU A 353 -10.84 14.87 7.01
C LEU A 353 -10.63 13.36 6.84
N ILE A 354 -10.85 12.81 5.64
CA ILE A 354 -10.70 11.38 5.38
C ILE A 354 -9.25 10.95 5.62
N GLU A 355 -8.31 11.71 5.08
CA GLU A 355 -6.87 11.42 5.19
C GLU A 355 -6.40 11.43 6.65
N PRO A 356 -6.67 12.47 7.48
CA PRO A 356 -6.39 12.43 8.91
C PRO A 356 -7.02 11.26 9.67
N ILE A 357 -8.29 10.91 9.38
CA ILE A 357 -8.97 9.80 10.07
C ILE A 357 -8.26 8.48 9.76
N THR A 358 -8.14 8.15 8.47
CA THR A 358 -7.54 6.89 8.02
C THR A 358 -6.07 6.77 8.44
N SER A 359 -5.29 7.84 8.29
CA SER A 359 -3.89 7.87 8.75
C SER A 359 -3.78 7.68 10.26
N SER A 360 -4.64 8.32 11.06
CA SER A 360 -4.62 8.15 12.51
C SER A 360 -4.90 6.70 12.93
N LEU A 361 -5.91 6.07 12.33
CA LEU A 361 -6.28 4.67 12.58
C LEU A 361 -5.21 3.69 12.10
N TYR A 362 -4.53 3.98 11.00
CA TYR A 362 -3.38 3.21 10.51
C TYR A 362 -2.24 3.21 11.53
N HIS A 363 -1.92 4.37 12.10
CA HIS A 363 -0.87 4.49 13.10
C HIS A 363 -1.29 3.89 14.45
N ALA A 364 -2.55 4.05 14.86
CA ALA A 364 -3.06 3.50 16.12
C ALA A 364 -2.91 1.96 16.16
N ALA A 365 -3.18 1.28 15.04
CA ALA A 365 -3.01 -0.17 14.91
C ALA A 365 -1.55 -0.65 15.03
N ARG A 366 -0.58 0.27 14.90
CA ARG A 366 0.88 0.00 14.94
C ARG A 366 1.54 0.55 16.20
N THR A 367 0.75 0.97 17.18
CA THR A 367 1.27 1.31 18.50
C THR A 367 1.66 0.05 19.26
N ASP A 368 2.71 0.14 20.09
CA ASP A 368 3.08 -0.95 20.98
C ASP A 368 1.96 -1.21 22.00
N THR A 369 1.87 -2.42 22.53
CA THR A 369 0.85 -2.81 23.52
C THR A 369 0.74 -1.86 24.71
N SER A 370 1.87 -1.26 25.12
CA SER A 370 1.91 -0.28 26.23
C SER A 370 1.22 1.05 25.92
N CYS A 371 1.07 1.41 24.64
CA CYS A 371 0.43 2.65 24.18
C CYS A 371 -0.99 2.42 23.64
N GLY A 372 -1.47 1.18 23.68
CA GLY A 372 -2.81 0.80 23.21
C GLY A 372 -3.94 1.59 23.88
N PRO A 373 -3.95 1.77 25.21
CA PRO A 373 -4.99 2.55 25.89
C PRO A 373 -5.06 4.01 25.40
N GLU A 374 -3.93 4.69 25.26
CA GLU A 374 -3.87 6.07 24.77
C GLU A 374 -4.26 6.17 23.29
N ALA A 375 -3.88 5.18 22.48
CA ALA A 375 -4.33 5.11 21.09
C ALA A 375 -5.86 4.94 21.01
N SER A 376 -6.45 4.09 21.85
CA SER A 376 -7.90 3.93 21.98
C SER A 376 -8.60 5.24 22.37
N GLU A 377 -8.07 6.00 23.33
CA GLU A 377 -8.62 7.31 23.72
C GLU A 377 -8.59 8.32 22.56
N ILE A 378 -7.55 8.30 21.73
CA ILE A 378 -7.48 9.16 20.55
C ILE A 378 -8.51 8.72 19.50
N ILE A 379 -8.74 7.42 19.32
CA ILE A 379 -9.80 6.92 18.42
C ILE A 379 -11.18 7.40 18.88
N GLU A 380 -11.47 7.35 20.19
CA GLU A 380 -12.71 7.89 20.76
C GLU A 380 -12.84 9.40 20.54
N GLU A 381 -11.74 10.13 20.72
CA GLU A 381 -11.71 11.57 20.46
C GLU A 381 -11.96 11.88 18.98
N ILE A 382 -11.44 11.07 18.06
CA ILE A 382 -11.71 11.19 16.62
C ILE A 382 -13.19 11.00 16.34
N ASP A 383 -13.83 9.97 16.91
CA ASP A 383 -15.28 9.76 16.78
C ASP A 383 -16.08 10.95 17.31
N ARG A 384 -15.68 11.50 18.47
CA ARG A 384 -16.28 12.71 19.03
C ARG A 384 -16.13 13.91 18.10
N ILE A 385 -14.94 14.14 17.53
CA ILE A 385 -14.68 15.24 16.58
C ILE A 385 -15.57 15.09 15.34
N VAL A 386 -15.64 13.89 14.77
CA VAL A 386 -16.48 13.57 13.60
C VAL A 386 -17.95 13.88 13.91
N ASN A 387 -18.45 13.41 15.06
CA ASN A 387 -19.84 13.64 15.47
C ASN A 387 -20.17 15.13 15.70
N VAL A 388 -19.28 15.87 16.38
CA VAL A 388 -19.44 17.32 16.58
C VAL A 388 -19.44 18.06 15.25
N ARG A 389 -18.56 17.69 14.32
CA ARG A 389 -18.52 18.33 12.99
C ARG A 389 -19.75 17.94 12.15
N LYS A 390 -20.20 16.69 12.18
CA LYS A 390 -21.44 16.23 11.50
C LYS A 390 -22.66 17.05 11.91
N SER A 391 -22.86 17.28 13.21
CA SER A 391 -24.02 18.04 13.72
C SER A 391 -24.14 19.48 13.21
N ARG A 392 -23.05 20.06 12.67
CA ARG A 392 -23.05 21.41 12.08
C ARG A 392 -23.51 21.44 10.61
N TYR A 393 -23.59 20.28 9.94
CA TYR A 393 -24.02 20.14 8.56
C TYR A 393 -25.30 19.31 8.53
N ARG A 394 -26.44 19.96 8.30
CA ARG A 394 -27.77 19.33 8.40
C ARG A 394 -28.09 18.33 7.27
N GLU A 395 -27.28 18.21 6.22
CA GLU A 395 -27.61 17.40 5.03
C GLU A 395 -26.40 16.76 4.31
N ASP A 396 -25.19 16.68 4.90
CA ASP A 396 -23.99 16.28 4.14
C ASP A 396 -23.48 14.85 4.43
N ASN A 397 -23.59 14.01 3.39
CA ASN A 397 -22.96 12.70 3.11
C ASN A 397 -21.42 12.75 3.22
N PHE A 398 -20.87 13.01 4.41
CA PHE A 398 -19.46 13.37 4.62
C PHE A 398 -18.46 12.32 4.10
N LEU A 399 -18.68 11.01 4.26
CA LEU A 399 -17.62 10.04 3.95
C LEU A 399 -17.93 8.90 2.97
N GLY A 400 -18.95 9.07 2.12
CA GLY A 400 -19.32 8.09 1.07
C GLY A 400 -18.26 7.80 0.01
N HIS A 401 -17.22 8.64 -0.12
CA HIS A 401 -16.33 8.61 -1.28
C HIS A 401 -15.17 7.61 -1.25
N PHE A 402 -15.02 6.79 -0.21
CA PHE A 402 -13.80 5.98 -0.04
C PHE A 402 -13.91 4.51 -0.51
N PHE A 403 -15.12 4.02 -0.81
CA PHE A 403 -15.35 2.57 -0.95
C PHE A 403 -15.93 2.10 -2.29
N GLY A 404 -16.17 2.98 -3.26
CA GLY A 404 -16.88 2.57 -4.49
C GLY A 404 -18.36 2.20 -4.25
N PHE A 405 -18.84 2.33 -3.02
CA PHE A 405 -20.26 2.41 -2.69
C PHE A 405 -20.78 3.84 -2.94
N SER A 406 -22.08 3.99 -3.16
CA SER A 406 -22.70 5.29 -3.44
C SER A 406 -22.41 6.30 -2.33
N GLU A 407 -22.48 7.59 -2.65
CA GLU A 407 -22.28 8.72 -1.73
C GLU A 407 -23.09 8.59 -0.41
N ASP A 408 -24.14 7.77 -0.39
CA ASP A 408 -25.07 7.53 0.73
C ASP A 408 -24.62 6.46 1.76
N ASP A 409 -23.67 5.57 1.47
CA ASP A 409 -23.48 4.34 2.27
C ASP A 409 -22.62 4.53 3.53
N TRP A 410 -21.73 5.51 3.53
CA TRP A 410 -20.85 5.76 4.67
C TRP A 410 -21.53 6.51 5.83
N GLU A 411 -22.64 7.22 5.58
CA GLU A 411 -23.36 7.98 6.63
C GLU A 411 -23.76 7.16 7.86
N ARG A 412 -23.68 5.84 7.71
CA ARG A 412 -24.20 4.81 8.60
C ARG A 412 -23.09 3.96 9.26
N GLY A 413 -21.81 4.11 8.89
CA GLY A 413 -20.68 3.36 9.47
C GLY A 413 -19.98 4.11 10.62
N SER A 414 -19.82 3.49 11.79
CA SER A 414 -19.18 4.13 12.96
C SER A 414 -17.65 3.96 12.96
N ILE A 415 -16.93 4.75 13.76
CA ILE A 415 -15.47 4.62 13.96
C ILE A 415 -15.02 3.18 14.23
N LEU A 416 -15.89 2.36 14.83
CA LEU A 416 -15.61 0.96 15.16
C LEU A 416 -15.45 0.10 13.90
N ALA A 417 -16.30 0.30 12.89
CA ALA A 417 -16.17 -0.39 11.61
C ALA A 417 -14.86 -0.01 10.90
N ILE A 418 -14.47 1.26 10.97
CA ILE A 418 -13.21 1.76 10.40
C ILE A 418 -12.01 1.21 11.17
N ALA A 419 -12.13 1.09 12.50
CA ALA A 419 -11.12 0.48 13.36
C ALA A 419 -10.93 -1.01 13.02
N VAL A 420 -12.01 -1.73 12.70
CA VAL A 420 -11.93 -3.10 12.16
C VAL A 420 -11.14 -3.12 10.85
N GLN A 421 -11.47 -2.25 9.90
CA GLN A 421 -10.79 -2.16 8.59
C GLN A 421 -9.29 -1.85 8.71
N ASN A 422 -8.92 -1.00 9.67
CA ASN A 422 -7.53 -0.64 9.95
C ASN A 422 -6.84 -1.61 10.93
N GLY A 423 -7.56 -2.65 11.40
CA GLY A 423 -7.09 -3.73 12.28
C GLY A 423 -6.59 -3.24 13.63
N ASN A 424 -7.32 -2.30 14.22
CA ASN A 424 -7.12 -1.86 15.59
C ASN A 424 -7.68 -2.91 16.57
N ILE A 425 -7.08 -4.11 16.59
CA ILE A 425 -7.59 -5.29 17.31
C ILE A 425 -7.80 -4.99 18.80
N GLY A 426 -6.86 -4.30 19.44
CA GLY A 426 -6.95 -3.94 20.86
C GLY A 426 -8.18 -3.09 21.17
N TYR A 427 -8.39 -2.02 20.41
CA TYR A 427 -9.55 -1.13 20.53
C TYR A 427 -10.87 -1.86 20.26
N VAL A 428 -10.95 -2.63 19.16
CA VAL A 428 -12.17 -3.36 18.82
C VAL A 428 -12.51 -4.37 19.91
N ARG A 429 -11.52 -5.14 20.39
CA ARG A 429 -11.71 -6.10 21.49
C ARG A 429 -12.23 -5.41 22.76
N GLN A 430 -11.64 -4.27 23.13
CA GLN A 430 -12.09 -3.49 24.28
C GLN A 430 -13.56 -3.08 24.12
N LYS A 431 -13.95 -2.54 22.96
CA LYS A 431 -15.35 -2.15 22.70
C LYS A 431 -16.33 -3.31 22.75
N LEU A 432 -15.94 -4.48 22.25
CA LEU A 432 -16.77 -5.68 22.32
C LEU A 432 -16.89 -6.23 23.74
N GLN A 433 -15.85 -6.09 24.58
CA GLN A 433 -15.91 -6.44 26.00
C GLN A 433 -16.82 -5.49 26.78
N GLU A 434 -16.76 -4.19 26.49
CA GLU A 434 -17.63 -3.17 27.09
C GLU A 434 -19.11 -3.35 26.67
N ASN A 435 -19.34 -3.71 25.40
CA ASN A 435 -20.68 -3.91 24.87
C ASN A 435 -20.72 -5.01 23.78
N PRO A 436 -20.98 -6.28 24.16
CA PRO A 436 -21.06 -7.39 23.22
C PRO A 436 -22.16 -7.23 22.15
N ALA A 437 -23.20 -6.42 22.41
CA ALA A 437 -24.28 -6.19 21.45
C ALA A 437 -23.80 -5.47 20.17
N LEU A 438 -22.62 -4.84 20.19
CA LEU A 438 -22.01 -4.22 19.01
C LEU A 438 -21.72 -5.22 17.87
N LEU A 439 -21.54 -6.51 18.17
CA LEU A 439 -21.38 -7.56 17.14
C LEU A 439 -22.64 -7.78 16.31
N ASN A 440 -23.81 -7.52 16.90
CA ASN A 440 -25.11 -7.70 16.26
C ASN A 440 -25.70 -6.37 15.75
N LYS A 441 -24.93 -5.28 15.82
CA LYS A 441 -25.31 -3.98 15.28
C LYS A 441 -24.84 -3.85 13.84
N THR A 442 -25.67 -3.26 12.99
CA THR A 442 -25.29 -2.90 11.63
C THR A 442 -24.69 -1.48 11.59
N TYR A 443 -23.69 -1.34 10.73
CA TYR A 443 -22.92 -0.13 10.45
C TYR A 443 -22.99 0.07 8.94
N GLY A 444 -23.85 0.96 8.47
CA GLY A 444 -24.10 1.07 7.02
C GLY A 444 -24.74 -0.15 6.41
N GLY A 445 -25.61 -0.81 7.18
CA GLY A 445 -26.24 -2.04 6.72
C GLY A 445 -25.36 -3.27 6.91
N HIS A 446 -24.11 -3.08 7.36
CA HIS A 446 -23.12 -4.15 7.45
C HIS A 446 -22.66 -4.49 8.86
N TYR A 447 -22.38 -5.76 9.10
CA TYR A 447 -21.82 -6.22 10.39
C TYR A 447 -20.30 -6.07 10.44
N LEU A 448 -19.71 -6.06 11.64
CA LEU A 448 -18.25 -5.89 11.80
C LEU A 448 -17.43 -6.93 11.03
N LEU A 449 -17.91 -8.17 10.94
CA LEU A 449 -17.22 -9.24 10.21
C LEU A 449 -17.18 -8.98 8.69
N PHE A 450 -18.19 -8.28 8.14
CA PHE A 450 -18.16 -7.79 6.75
C PHE A 450 -16.96 -6.87 6.53
N PHE A 451 -16.73 -5.91 7.40
CA PHE A 451 -15.62 -4.95 7.28
C PHE A 451 -14.24 -5.60 7.41
N ALA A 452 -14.13 -6.72 8.14
CA ALA A 452 -12.90 -7.50 8.24
C ALA A 452 -12.63 -8.34 6.99
N LEU A 453 -13.68 -8.83 6.32
CA LEU A 453 -13.59 -9.76 5.19
C LEU A 453 -13.68 -9.10 3.82
N ILE A 454 -14.48 -8.06 3.66
CA ILE A 454 -14.88 -7.50 2.36
C ILE A 454 -14.40 -6.05 2.34
N HIS A 455 -13.22 -5.83 1.78
CA HIS A 455 -12.61 -4.51 1.78
C HIS A 455 -12.17 -4.04 0.37
N PRO A 456 -12.80 -2.97 -0.17
CA PRO A 456 -12.49 -2.36 -1.48
C PRO A 456 -11.13 -1.63 -1.63
N ASN A 457 -10.21 -1.71 -0.66
CA ASN A 457 -8.99 -0.88 -0.60
C ASN A 457 -7.87 -1.51 0.25
N VAL A 458 -7.96 -2.81 0.56
CA VAL A 458 -6.88 -3.60 1.20
C VAL A 458 -5.67 -3.79 0.27
N ALA A 459 -5.77 -3.38 -1.00
CA ALA A 459 -4.71 -3.52 -1.99
C ALA A 459 -3.56 -2.49 -1.87
N LEU A 460 -3.44 -1.76 -0.75
CA LEU A 460 -2.24 -0.97 -0.44
C LEU A 460 -1.77 -1.25 1.00
N SER A 461 -0.92 -2.29 1.14
CA SER A 461 0.07 -2.45 2.22
C SER A 461 -0.35 -2.91 3.64
N ARG A 462 -1.29 -3.86 3.80
CA ARG A 462 -1.46 -4.55 5.11
C ARG A 462 -0.86 -5.96 5.11
N PRO A 463 -0.11 -6.34 6.16
CA PRO A 463 0.30 -7.72 6.40
C PRO A 463 -0.91 -8.67 6.51
N ALA A 464 -0.81 -9.87 5.95
CA ALA A 464 -1.90 -10.85 5.90
C ALA A 464 -2.35 -11.31 7.31
N ASP A 465 -1.39 -11.43 8.23
CA ASP A 465 -1.58 -11.79 9.62
C ASP A 465 -2.47 -10.80 10.39
N GLU A 466 -2.37 -9.49 10.09
CA GLU A 466 -3.23 -8.48 10.72
C GLU A 466 -4.71 -8.68 10.35
N VAL A 467 -4.99 -8.98 9.08
CA VAL A 467 -6.36 -9.22 8.58
C VAL A 467 -6.92 -10.51 9.19
N ILE A 468 -6.15 -11.59 9.11
CA ILE A 468 -6.52 -12.90 9.67
C ILE A 468 -6.79 -12.79 11.17
N SER A 469 -5.96 -12.05 11.90
CA SER A 469 -6.12 -11.86 13.35
C SER A 469 -7.39 -11.09 13.71
N MET A 470 -7.78 -10.10 12.91
CA MET A 470 -9.05 -9.38 13.09
C MET A 470 -10.25 -10.30 12.84
N VAL A 471 -10.25 -11.06 11.74
CA VAL A 471 -11.31 -12.03 11.41
C VAL A 471 -11.46 -13.06 12.53
N ARG A 472 -10.35 -13.65 12.96
CA ARG A 472 -10.31 -14.63 14.07
C ARG A 472 -10.90 -14.03 15.35
N MET A 473 -10.45 -12.83 15.74
CA MET A 473 -10.91 -12.19 16.96
C MET A 473 -12.43 -11.91 16.94
N LEU A 474 -12.98 -11.45 15.81
CA LEU A 474 -14.42 -11.22 15.68
C LEU A 474 -15.22 -12.53 15.77
N LEU A 475 -14.75 -13.60 15.12
CA LEU A 475 -15.39 -14.91 15.18
C LEU A 475 -15.35 -15.52 16.59
N GLU A 476 -14.19 -15.45 17.27
CA GLU A 476 -14.03 -15.88 18.67
C GLU A 476 -14.91 -15.07 19.62
N ALA A 477 -15.17 -13.80 19.32
CA ALA A 477 -16.10 -12.95 20.07
C ALA A 477 -17.58 -13.30 19.81
N GLY A 478 -17.88 -14.18 18.84
CA GLY A 478 -19.23 -14.66 18.53
C GLY A 478 -19.86 -14.01 17.30
N ALA A 479 -19.09 -13.36 16.42
CA ALA A 479 -19.60 -12.93 15.13
C ALA A 479 -20.12 -14.13 14.32
N ASN A 480 -21.33 -14.01 13.76
CA ASN A 480 -21.94 -15.10 13.01
C ASN A 480 -21.50 -15.03 11.53
N PRO A 481 -20.79 -16.04 10.99
CA PRO A 481 -20.34 -16.06 9.60
C PRO A 481 -21.50 -16.06 8.58
N ASN A 482 -22.70 -16.43 9.02
CA ASN A 482 -23.91 -16.52 8.20
C ASN A 482 -24.85 -15.31 8.37
N GLN A 483 -24.37 -14.20 8.95
CA GLN A 483 -25.18 -12.98 9.10
C GLN A 483 -25.70 -12.48 7.74
N HIS A 484 -26.98 -12.09 7.69
CA HIS A 484 -27.59 -11.51 6.50
C HIS A 484 -27.40 -9.99 6.51
N GLU A 485 -26.64 -9.48 5.54
CA GLU A 485 -26.36 -8.05 5.40
C GLU A 485 -27.62 -7.27 5.00
N GLU A 486 -27.94 -6.19 5.72
CA GLU A 486 -29.07 -5.31 5.42
C GLU A 486 -28.63 -4.30 4.35
N HIS A 487 -29.08 -4.43 3.10
CA HIS A 487 -28.74 -3.52 1.99
C HIS A 487 -27.31 -3.62 1.42
N VAL A 488 -26.95 -4.76 0.82
CA VAL A 488 -25.85 -4.77 -0.16
C VAL A 488 -26.35 -4.11 -1.47
N ASN A 489 -26.38 -2.78 -1.51
CA ASN A 489 -26.63 -2.02 -2.73
C ASN A 489 -25.29 -1.76 -3.42
N PHE A 490 -24.89 -2.60 -4.38
CA PHE A 490 -23.91 -2.15 -5.36
C PHE A 490 -24.62 -1.12 -6.25
N SER A 491 -24.24 0.16 -6.11
CA SER A 491 -24.96 1.28 -6.72
C SER A 491 -25.27 1.07 -8.21
N HIS A 492 -26.54 1.26 -8.59
CA HIS A 492 -26.98 1.37 -9.98
C HIS A 492 -26.40 2.64 -10.60
N LYS A 493 -25.19 2.58 -11.16
CA LYS A 493 -24.88 3.54 -12.22
C LYS A 493 -25.61 3.09 -13.47
N LYS A 494 -26.54 3.93 -13.92
CA LYS A 494 -27.07 3.90 -15.28
C LYS A 494 -26.28 4.91 -16.11
N ASN A 495 -25.99 4.58 -17.36
CA ASN A 495 -25.54 5.56 -18.34
C ASN A 495 -26.58 6.69 -18.48
N ARG A 496 -26.17 7.84 -19.05
CA ARG A 496 -27.07 8.99 -19.29
C ARG A 496 -28.28 8.65 -20.19
N ASP A 497 -28.23 7.52 -20.89
CA ASP A 497 -29.30 6.98 -21.75
C ASP A 497 -30.23 5.97 -21.03
N GLY A 498 -30.01 5.70 -19.74
CA GLY A 498 -30.83 4.78 -18.94
C GLY A 498 -30.40 3.31 -18.97
N THR A 499 -29.32 2.95 -19.68
CA THR A 499 -28.77 1.59 -19.68
C THR A 499 -27.96 1.30 -18.41
N SER A 500 -28.15 0.13 -17.79
CA SER A 500 -27.40 -0.31 -16.60
C SER A 500 -25.92 -0.53 -16.93
N ILE A 501 -24.98 -0.13 -16.07
CA ILE A 501 -23.56 -0.52 -16.21
C ILE A 501 -23.44 -2.04 -16.01
N PRO A 502 -22.90 -2.79 -16.97
CA PRO A 502 -22.64 -4.22 -16.78
C PRO A 502 -21.59 -4.45 -15.67
N GLY A 503 -21.91 -5.35 -14.73
CA GLY A 503 -21.22 -5.52 -13.44
C GLY A 503 -21.97 -5.02 -12.20
N THR A 504 -23.21 -4.52 -12.35
CA THR A 504 -24.07 -4.18 -11.19
C THR A 504 -24.86 -5.40 -10.72
N LEU A 505 -24.42 -6.03 -9.62
CA LEU A 505 -25.17 -7.07 -8.92
C LEU A 505 -26.53 -6.50 -8.49
N THR A 506 -27.61 -6.97 -9.09
CA THR A 506 -28.96 -6.53 -8.77
C THR A 506 -29.39 -7.03 -7.39
N ARG A 507 -30.23 -6.24 -6.73
CA ARG A 507 -30.83 -6.43 -5.39
C ARG A 507 -31.53 -7.80 -5.19
N GLU A 508 -31.75 -8.55 -6.26
CA GLU A 508 -32.48 -9.82 -6.28
C GLU A 508 -31.57 -11.07 -6.39
N ASN A 509 -30.27 -10.90 -6.70
CA ASN A 509 -29.41 -12.02 -7.12
C ASN A 509 -28.27 -12.40 -6.17
N VAL A 510 -28.09 -11.71 -5.03
CA VAL A 510 -27.17 -12.19 -3.99
C VAL A 510 -27.96 -13.07 -3.03
N THR A 511 -27.75 -14.38 -3.12
CA THR A 511 -28.09 -15.35 -2.07
C THR A 511 -27.58 -14.80 -0.74
N SER A 512 -28.51 -14.38 0.10
CA SER A 512 -28.27 -13.47 1.20
C SER A 512 -27.34 -14.08 2.25
N GLY A 513 -26.25 -13.40 2.61
CA GLY A 513 -25.41 -13.80 3.74
C GLY A 513 -23.92 -13.47 3.54
N LEU A 514 -23.25 -13.07 4.62
CA LEU A 514 -21.83 -12.70 4.62
C LEU A 514 -20.93 -13.79 4.06
N TRP A 515 -21.16 -15.06 4.43
CA TRP A 515 -20.46 -16.21 3.89
C TRP A 515 -20.58 -16.32 2.36
N ALA A 516 -21.80 -16.18 1.83
CA ALA A 516 -22.05 -16.21 0.39
C ALA A 516 -21.33 -15.06 -0.33
N THR A 517 -21.37 -13.87 0.27
CA THR A 517 -20.71 -12.67 -0.25
C THR A 517 -19.20 -12.84 -0.25
N PHE A 518 -18.61 -13.37 0.83
CA PHE A 518 -17.19 -13.66 0.90
C PHE A 518 -16.77 -14.63 -0.21
N LEU A 519 -17.47 -15.75 -0.40
CA LEU A 519 -17.13 -16.73 -1.44
C LEU A 519 -17.24 -16.15 -2.85
N GLN A 520 -18.28 -15.36 -3.10
CA GLN A 520 -18.46 -14.73 -4.39
C GLN A 520 -17.37 -13.67 -4.63
N ILE A 521 -16.99 -12.87 -3.65
CA ILE A 521 -15.92 -11.87 -3.84
C ILE A 521 -14.54 -12.56 -3.92
N ALA A 522 -14.23 -13.49 -3.02
CA ALA A 522 -12.94 -14.18 -2.94
C ALA A 522 -12.54 -14.94 -4.21
N PHE A 523 -13.53 -15.41 -4.98
CA PHE A 523 -13.34 -16.16 -6.21
C PHE A 523 -14.01 -15.53 -7.44
N SER A 524 -14.52 -14.30 -7.32
CA SER A 524 -14.83 -13.47 -8.49
C SER A 524 -13.58 -12.74 -8.96
N ASN A 525 -13.74 -11.87 -9.94
CA ASN A 525 -12.67 -11.05 -10.51
C ASN A 525 -12.15 -10.01 -9.53
N TYR A 526 -12.96 -9.65 -8.53
CA TYR A 526 -12.53 -8.87 -7.36
C TYR A 526 -11.62 -9.69 -6.41
N GLY A 527 -11.54 -11.02 -6.57
CA GLY A 527 -10.82 -11.94 -5.68
C GLY A 527 -9.30 -11.74 -5.66
N GLY A 528 -8.75 -11.09 -6.69
CA GLY A 528 -7.34 -10.65 -6.72
C GLY A 528 -6.99 -9.63 -5.63
N ILE A 529 -7.99 -9.01 -4.99
CA ILE A 529 -7.81 -8.12 -3.84
C ILE A 529 -7.35 -8.90 -2.59
N PHE A 530 -7.68 -10.19 -2.51
CA PHE A 530 -7.23 -11.06 -1.41
C PHE A 530 -5.95 -11.79 -1.79
N GLY A 531 -4.89 -11.55 -1.02
CA GLY A 531 -3.72 -12.43 -1.01
C GLY A 531 -4.15 -13.87 -0.73
N ARG A 532 -3.51 -14.85 -1.38
CA ARG A 532 -3.86 -16.29 -1.27
C ARG A 532 -3.97 -16.76 0.19
N GLU A 533 -3.07 -16.28 1.05
CA GLU A 533 -3.06 -16.59 2.47
C GLU A 533 -4.32 -16.09 3.20
N VAL A 534 -4.65 -14.81 3.07
CA VAL A 534 -5.85 -14.19 3.68
C VAL A 534 -7.11 -14.93 3.25
N ARG A 535 -7.22 -15.25 1.95
CA ARG A 535 -8.36 -15.98 1.38
C ARG A 535 -8.51 -17.36 2.01
N THR A 536 -7.42 -18.11 2.05
CA THR A 536 -7.39 -19.50 2.51
C THR A 536 -7.67 -19.61 4.01
N GLU A 537 -7.03 -18.76 4.81
CA GLU A 537 -7.19 -18.79 6.26
C GLU A 537 -8.54 -18.22 6.71
N SER A 538 -9.04 -17.17 6.06
CA SER A 538 -10.39 -16.66 6.35
C SER A 538 -11.46 -17.69 6.00
N PHE A 539 -11.31 -18.41 4.88
CA PHE A 539 -12.22 -19.51 4.52
C PHE A 539 -12.23 -20.61 5.60
N ARG A 540 -11.05 -21.04 6.06
CA ARG A 540 -10.91 -22.01 7.15
C ARG A 540 -11.60 -21.53 8.43
N LEU A 541 -11.31 -20.30 8.85
CA LEU A 541 -11.87 -19.70 10.04
C LEU A 541 -13.40 -19.65 10.00
N LEU A 542 -13.98 -19.25 8.87
CA LEU A 542 -15.43 -19.17 8.68
C LEU A 542 -16.07 -20.56 8.79
N LEU A 543 -15.48 -21.60 8.19
CA LEU A 543 -15.95 -22.98 8.32
C LEU A 543 -15.86 -23.49 9.76
N ASP A 544 -14.73 -23.27 10.43
CA ASP A 544 -14.52 -23.72 11.81
C ASP A 544 -15.51 -23.05 12.79
N HIS A 545 -16.04 -21.87 12.44
CA HIS A 545 -17.06 -21.16 13.21
C HIS A 545 -18.49 -21.33 12.64
N GLY A 546 -18.72 -22.36 11.81
CA GLY A 546 -20.05 -22.80 11.43
C GLY A 546 -20.65 -22.12 10.19
N ALA A 547 -19.83 -21.68 9.24
CA ALA A 547 -20.32 -21.21 7.94
C ALA A 547 -21.16 -22.28 7.22
N ASP A 548 -22.31 -21.87 6.70
CA ASP A 548 -23.34 -22.77 6.16
C ASP A 548 -22.96 -23.30 4.76
N LEU A 549 -22.77 -24.61 4.67
CA LEU A 549 -22.48 -25.30 3.40
C LEU A 549 -23.70 -25.44 2.48
N SER A 550 -24.91 -25.22 3.01
CA SER A 550 -26.16 -25.28 2.23
C SER A 550 -26.41 -24.01 1.40
N VAL A 551 -25.57 -22.98 1.59
CA VAL A 551 -25.63 -21.75 0.83
C VAL A 551 -25.53 -22.05 -0.67
N LYS A 552 -26.40 -21.40 -1.42
CA LYS A 552 -26.37 -21.44 -2.88
C LYS A 552 -25.54 -20.27 -3.37
N LEU A 553 -24.71 -20.48 -4.38
CA LEU A 553 -23.85 -19.45 -4.95
C LEU A 553 -24.20 -19.27 -6.41
N VAL A 554 -24.18 -18.03 -6.88
CA VAL A 554 -24.46 -17.70 -8.27
C VAL A 554 -23.13 -17.49 -8.99
N ASN A 555 -23.03 -18.01 -10.21
CA ASN A 555 -21.98 -17.61 -11.13
C ASN A 555 -22.59 -16.58 -12.08
N ASP A 556 -22.40 -15.29 -11.80
CA ASP A 556 -22.90 -14.21 -12.65
C ASP A 556 -21.98 -14.09 -13.87
N ARG A 557 -22.27 -14.95 -14.86
CA ARG A 557 -21.66 -14.86 -16.17
C ARG A 557 -22.61 -14.12 -17.10
N GLU A 558 -22.21 -12.93 -17.57
CA GLU A 558 -23.03 -12.15 -18.48
C GLU A 558 -23.47 -13.04 -19.66
N HIS A 559 -24.78 -13.18 -19.88
CA HIS A 559 -25.46 -13.94 -20.95
C HIS A 559 -25.85 -15.41 -20.67
N GLU A 560 -25.65 -15.95 -19.47
CA GLU A 560 -26.24 -17.24 -19.06
C GLU A 560 -27.41 -17.07 -18.05
N PRO A 561 -28.43 -17.95 -18.05
CA PRO A 561 -29.44 -17.95 -17.00
C PRO A 561 -28.81 -18.25 -15.64
N LEU A 562 -29.26 -17.56 -14.58
CA LEU A 562 -28.77 -17.71 -13.20
C LEU A 562 -28.78 -19.19 -12.77
N GLN A 563 -27.58 -19.78 -12.63
CA GLN A 563 -27.41 -21.11 -12.08
C GLN A 563 -26.92 -21.02 -10.64
N TYR A 564 -27.62 -21.71 -9.75
CA TYR A 564 -27.24 -21.85 -8.36
C TYR A 564 -26.36 -23.09 -8.17
N HIS A 565 -25.22 -22.91 -7.50
CA HIS A 565 -24.24 -23.93 -7.21
C HIS A 565 -24.15 -24.19 -5.71
N SER A 566 -23.88 -25.43 -5.31
CA SER A 566 -23.39 -25.69 -3.96
C SER A 566 -21.98 -25.08 -3.77
N VAL A 567 -21.52 -24.93 -2.54
CA VAL A 567 -20.15 -24.47 -2.25
C VAL A 567 -19.10 -25.33 -2.97
N SER A 568 -19.27 -26.66 -2.96
CA SER A 568 -18.38 -27.59 -3.66
C SER A 568 -18.38 -27.40 -5.18
N GLU A 569 -19.55 -27.30 -5.81
CA GLU A 569 -19.68 -27.07 -7.26
C GLU A 569 -19.09 -25.72 -7.67
N TYR A 570 -19.31 -24.69 -6.84
CA TYR A 570 -18.78 -23.36 -7.09
C TYR A 570 -17.25 -23.36 -7.03
N LEU A 571 -16.65 -23.93 -5.99
CA LEU A 571 -15.19 -24.02 -5.87
C LEU A 571 -14.58 -24.88 -7.00
N GLU A 572 -15.22 -25.98 -7.41
CA GLU A 572 -14.78 -26.78 -8.56
C GLU A 572 -14.72 -25.97 -9.86
N LYS A 573 -15.71 -25.11 -10.09
CA LYS A 573 -15.73 -24.21 -11.25
C LYS A 573 -14.65 -23.14 -11.20
N MET A 574 -14.13 -22.81 -10.02
CA MET A 574 -13.10 -21.79 -9.79
C MET A 574 -11.68 -22.36 -9.72
N LEU A 575 -11.49 -23.64 -10.07
CA LEU A 575 -10.15 -24.22 -10.18
C LEU A 575 -9.37 -23.60 -11.36
N PRO A 576 -8.04 -23.41 -11.24
CA PRO A 576 -7.17 -23.87 -10.14
C PRO A 576 -7.11 -22.94 -8.90
N ASP A 577 -7.68 -21.73 -8.96
CA ASP A 577 -7.51 -20.69 -7.92
C ASP A 577 -8.14 -21.03 -6.56
N SER A 578 -9.05 -22.00 -6.54
CA SER A 578 -9.75 -22.46 -5.34
C SER A 578 -9.15 -23.72 -4.70
N VAL A 579 -8.05 -24.28 -5.23
CA VAL A 579 -7.50 -25.59 -4.82
C VAL A 579 -7.35 -25.71 -3.30
N GLU A 580 -6.78 -24.71 -2.63
CA GLU A 580 -6.56 -24.77 -1.19
C GLU A 580 -7.87 -24.78 -0.41
N CYS A 581 -8.79 -23.86 -0.71
CA CYS A 581 -10.10 -23.79 -0.05
C CYS A 581 -10.94 -25.04 -0.33
N TYR A 582 -10.82 -25.60 -1.52
CA TYR A 582 -11.49 -26.85 -1.87
C TYR A 582 -10.94 -28.03 -1.06
N ASN A 583 -9.62 -28.13 -0.86
CA ASN A 583 -9.04 -29.13 0.03
C ASN A 583 -9.48 -28.95 1.48
N ILE A 584 -9.51 -27.70 1.98
CA ILE A 584 -10.01 -27.38 3.33
C ILE A 584 -11.47 -27.81 3.48
N LEU A 585 -12.31 -27.56 2.48
CA LEU A 585 -13.70 -28.00 2.47
C LEU A 585 -13.80 -29.53 2.59
N LEU A 586 -13.01 -30.28 1.80
CA LEU A 586 -13.01 -31.75 1.86
C LEU A 586 -12.58 -32.27 3.24
N GLU A 587 -11.53 -31.67 3.82
CA GLU A 587 -11.06 -32.03 5.17
C GLU A 587 -12.10 -31.71 6.24
N HIS A 588 -12.78 -30.56 6.14
CA HIS A 588 -13.84 -30.15 7.07
C HIS A 588 -15.03 -31.11 7.01
N MET A 589 -15.52 -31.40 5.80
CA MET A 589 -16.60 -32.37 5.59
C MET A 589 -16.20 -33.77 6.11
N ARG A 590 -14.90 -34.13 6.08
CA ARG A 590 -14.41 -35.45 6.50
C ARG A 590 -14.53 -35.59 8.02
N LYS A 591 -14.27 -34.50 8.73
CA LYS A 591 -14.33 -34.43 10.19
C LYS A 591 -15.77 -34.31 10.71
N ASN A 592 -16.66 -33.64 9.97
CA ASN A 592 -17.92 -33.14 10.52
C ASN A 592 -19.21 -33.70 9.88
N GLU A 593 -19.17 -34.36 8.72
CA GLU A 593 -20.38 -34.90 8.07
C GLU A 593 -20.52 -36.43 8.16
N SER A 594 -21.77 -36.90 8.20
CA SER A 594 -22.09 -38.34 8.12
C SER A 594 -21.79 -38.91 6.72
N ARG A 595 -21.45 -40.22 6.65
CA ARG A 595 -21.11 -40.96 5.40
C ARG A 595 -22.10 -40.79 4.23
N ASN A 596 -23.36 -40.39 4.47
CA ASN A 596 -24.41 -40.34 3.44
C ASN A 596 -24.33 -39.10 2.53
N THR A 597 -23.97 -37.92 3.04
CA THR A 597 -23.80 -36.68 2.24
C THR A 597 -22.65 -36.82 1.24
N TRP A 598 -21.59 -37.51 1.67
CA TRP A 598 -20.38 -37.82 0.89
C TRP A 598 -20.62 -38.68 -0.34
N SER A 599 -21.63 -39.56 -0.31
CA SER A 599 -21.95 -40.46 -1.41
C SER A 599 -22.38 -39.72 -2.68
N GLY A 600 -22.99 -38.53 -2.56
CA GLY A 600 -23.40 -37.70 -3.70
C GLY A 600 -22.23 -37.05 -4.43
N ILE A 601 -21.19 -36.63 -3.69
CA ILE A 601 -19.98 -36.00 -4.22
C ILE A 601 -19.07 -37.06 -4.87
N LEU A 602 -18.90 -38.21 -4.21
CA LEU A 602 -18.15 -39.35 -4.76
C LEU A 602 -18.82 -39.92 -6.03
N LYS A 603 -20.16 -40.01 -6.08
CA LYS A 603 -20.91 -40.46 -7.28
C LYS A 603 -20.78 -39.49 -8.45
N ARG A 604 -20.64 -38.19 -8.21
CA ARG A 604 -20.42 -37.19 -9.28
C ARG A 604 -18.98 -37.20 -9.81
N ARG A 605 -17.99 -37.50 -8.96
CA ARG A 605 -16.55 -37.54 -9.27
C ARG A 605 -16.07 -38.72 -10.10
N PHE A 606 -16.86 -39.80 -10.27
CA PHE A 606 -16.53 -40.86 -11.23
C PHE A 606 -16.73 -40.46 -12.70
N LYS A 607 -17.19 -39.23 -12.99
CA LYS A 607 -17.05 -38.61 -14.32
C LYS A 607 -15.63 -38.04 -14.48
N LEU A 608 -14.65 -38.93 -14.61
CA LEU A 608 -13.20 -38.68 -14.79
C LEU A 608 -12.83 -37.84 -16.03
N SER A 609 -13.76 -37.45 -16.90
CA SER A 609 -13.46 -36.81 -18.19
C SER A 609 -12.99 -35.34 -18.08
N ASN A 610 -13.44 -34.59 -17.08
CA ASN A 610 -13.22 -33.14 -17.02
C ASN A 610 -11.92 -32.74 -16.29
N ILE A 611 -11.40 -33.61 -15.42
CA ILE A 611 -10.12 -33.40 -14.72
C ILE A 611 -8.97 -33.85 -15.63
N LEU A 612 -9.14 -34.92 -16.41
CA LEU A 612 -8.13 -35.41 -17.36
C LEU A 612 -7.88 -34.45 -18.53
N SER A 613 -8.86 -33.66 -18.97
CA SER A 613 -8.61 -32.61 -19.96
C SER A 613 -7.77 -31.47 -19.41
N TYR A 614 -7.92 -31.14 -18.12
CA TYR A 614 -7.13 -30.12 -17.42
C TYR A 614 -5.69 -30.58 -17.11
N ILE A 615 -5.49 -31.89 -16.92
CA ILE A 615 -4.17 -32.53 -16.72
C ILE A 615 -3.25 -32.40 -17.95
N SER A 616 -3.80 -32.13 -19.14
CA SER A 616 -3.01 -32.02 -20.37
C SER A 616 -2.29 -30.67 -20.58
N GLY A 617 -2.55 -29.65 -19.73
CA GLY A 617 -2.09 -28.27 -19.98
C GLY A 617 -1.40 -27.52 -18.83
N VAL A 618 -1.27 -28.07 -17.61
CA VAL A 618 -0.73 -27.33 -16.45
C VAL A 618 0.33 -28.15 -15.70
N GLU A 619 1.39 -27.48 -15.24
CA GLU A 619 2.52 -28.07 -14.50
C GLU A 619 2.07 -29.01 -13.38
N THR A 620 2.65 -30.21 -13.39
CA THR A 620 2.20 -31.47 -12.79
C THR A 620 2.20 -31.55 -11.25
N GLY A 621 2.49 -30.47 -10.54
CA GLY A 621 2.67 -30.48 -9.08
C GLY A 621 1.38 -30.30 -8.27
N VAL A 622 0.54 -29.33 -8.63
CA VAL A 622 -0.57 -28.85 -7.77
C VAL A 622 -1.81 -29.74 -7.87
N LEU A 623 -2.13 -30.25 -9.06
CA LEU A 623 -3.26 -31.17 -9.29
C LEU A 623 -3.02 -32.57 -8.70
N SER A 624 -1.76 -33.00 -8.55
CA SER A 624 -1.41 -34.28 -7.94
C SER A 624 -1.85 -34.35 -6.47
N TYR A 625 -1.79 -33.23 -5.73
CA TYR A 625 -2.11 -33.20 -4.31
C TYR A 625 -3.63 -33.28 -4.03
N VAL A 626 -4.44 -32.61 -4.87
CA VAL A 626 -5.91 -32.73 -4.82
C VAL A 626 -6.32 -34.16 -5.11
N VAL A 627 -5.79 -34.75 -6.19
CA VAL A 627 -6.06 -36.17 -6.54
C VAL A 627 -5.61 -37.11 -5.41
N HIS A 628 -4.47 -36.84 -4.78
CA HIS A 628 -3.96 -37.63 -3.65
C HIS A 628 -4.88 -37.58 -2.42
N ASN A 629 -5.34 -36.41 -1.99
CA ASN A 629 -6.27 -36.28 -0.87
C ASN A 629 -7.62 -36.97 -1.17
N ILE A 630 -8.11 -36.86 -2.41
CA ILE A 630 -9.32 -37.55 -2.85
C ILE A 630 -9.13 -39.07 -2.78
N ILE A 631 -7.98 -39.57 -3.21
CA ILE A 631 -7.63 -41.00 -3.18
C ILE A 631 -7.48 -41.49 -1.74
N ILE A 632 -6.78 -40.77 -0.87
CA ILE A 632 -6.66 -41.13 0.56
C ILE A 632 -8.04 -41.22 1.22
N ILE A 633 -8.89 -40.21 1.02
CA ILE A 633 -10.23 -40.19 1.60
C ILE A 633 -11.09 -41.33 1.03
N ALA A 634 -10.97 -41.63 -0.27
CA ALA A 634 -11.67 -42.75 -0.89
C ALA A 634 -11.17 -44.12 -0.40
N LEU A 635 -9.88 -44.26 -0.10
CA LEU A 635 -9.25 -45.49 0.41
C LEU A 635 -9.54 -45.72 1.90
N GLU A 636 -9.64 -44.67 2.72
CA GLU A 636 -10.02 -44.78 4.15
C GLU A 636 -11.50 -45.12 4.37
N MET A 637 -12.35 -44.97 3.33
CA MET A 637 -13.79 -45.23 3.39
C MET A 637 -14.22 -46.58 2.82
N LEU A 638 -13.36 -47.24 2.03
CA LEU A 638 -13.47 -48.64 1.62
C LEU A 638 -13.00 -49.56 2.75
#